data_AF-A0A382CKL7-F1
#
_entry.id   AF-A0A382CKL7-F1
#
_cell.length_a   1.000
_cell.length_b   1.000
_cell.length_c   1.000
_cell.angle_alpha   90.00
_cell.angle_beta   90.00
_cell.angle_gamma   90.00
#
_symmetry.space_group_name_H-M   'P 1'
#
loop_
_entity.id
_entity.type
_entity.pdbx_description
1 polymer ?
#
loop_
_entity_poly.entity_id
_entity_poly.type
_entity_poly.pdbx_seq_one_letter_code
_entity_poly.pdbx_strand_id
1 'polypeptide(L)'
;LNARPEDRRSIIEDAAGILKYRRRKEKAQRRLRSTEANLDRLSDLLREVRRQLRPLERQAEAARRHGDLLDEFTALRLHRAGRELTGLRTRARGESENRSTLAAAESTHTSALTRFDGEVVVAEAELAARGGDDLGDRLVRLEALRERGRGIRAVLGERLRGLERDQSALISQQVVVGLEAELERSEAEMVRLNAEVEELAPEAERLALAETELAADRAAFEMDWSEGIPALGGHAAEARGELGVLRTSVTQTKTERERLAARLAALDEASGRLEAETDRLRGELSVGETVEEPLVAEVAIAESRAHEAAVRRNAAWERVVAAEAEVRTASASVEALALALDEARSRAGAEHLAGIDGVIGTLLDLVEVDEGFEAAFEAAAGSALDAVVVSGPDHARRALRALEDGRLSAAVLALGAGTTNQVSPSVGTPVRPHVRTRLDVEDGVVGVDGLLDRLLGHAALVDAPLTEVVDLALRHPEAVLVTPSGDRFGPSGWRVGGDGRGATGAALVEAEARLADAGVEQVDAAASFDRCEQGTTQADDEVARYNRMLDEHDGRFIAATEALQRLQVERRDLATESEGLRTRVGELDQRLADDRLRVTELDERLPALEADEEASVEAGRRMNAARALLEERSATIGASRTG
;
A
#
# COMPACT_ATOMS: atom_id res chain seq x y z
N LEU A 1 -49.14 32.09 121.44
CA LEU A 1 -47.69 32.19 121.17
C LEU A 1 -47.20 30.89 120.51
N ASN A 2 -47.34 30.78 119.18
CA ASN A 2 -46.86 29.64 118.38
C ASN A 2 -45.67 30.09 117.51
N ALA A 3 -44.47 30.11 118.07
CA ALA A 3 -43.22 30.19 117.30
C ALA A 3 -42.63 28.77 117.17
N ARG A 4 -42.23 28.40 115.95
CA ARG A 4 -41.74 27.05 115.61
C ARG A 4 -40.37 26.78 116.28
N PRO A 5 -40.00 25.51 116.51
CA PRO A 5 -38.76 25.15 117.19
C PRO A 5 -37.49 25.73 116.55
N GLU A 6 -37.46 25.92 115.23
CA GLU A 6 -36.33 26.56 114.56
C GLU A 6 -36.14 28.03 114.97
N ASP A 7 -37.25 28.76 115.16
CA ASP A 7 -37.23 30.18 115.54
C ASP A 7 -36.73 30.36 116.99
N ARG A 8 -37.09 29.45 117.90
CA ARG A 8 -36.58 29.47 119.29
C ARG A 8 -35.08 29.18 119.36
N ARG A 9 -34.60 28.26 118.51
CA ARG A 9 -33.18 27.94 118.41
C ARG A 9 -32.37 29.12 117.86
N SER A 10 -32.92 29.87 116.90
CA SER A 10 -32.30 31.11 116.41
C SER A 10 -32.11 32.13 117.54
N ILE A 11 -33.09 32.27 118.45
CA ILE A 11 -33.04 33.25 119.57
C ILE A 11 -31.98 32.85 120.61
N ILE A 12 -31.91 31.56 120.98
CA ILE A 12 -30.91 31.05 121.94
C ILE A 12 -29.49 31.19 121.38
N GLU A 13 -29.31 30.90 120.09
CA GLU A 13 -28.00 31.00 119.44
C GLU A 13 -27.51 32.46 119.31
N ASP A 14 -28.42 33.43 119.26
CA ASP A 14 -28.11 34.87 119.24
C ASP A 14 -27.70 35.37 120.63
N ALA A 15 -28.39 34.95 121.70
CA ALA A 15 -28.04 35.27 123.09
C ALA A 15 -26.67 34.67 123.52
N ALA A 16 -26.30 33.52 122.96
CA ALA A 16 -25.01 32.87 123.20
C ALA A 16 -23.85 33.40 122.32
N GLY A 17 -24.11 34.38 121.44
CA GLY A 17 -23.08 35.02 120.60
C GLY A 17 -22.45 34.13 119.51
N ILE A 18 -22.93 32.90 119.34
CA ILE A 18 -22.41 31.90 118.40
C ILE A 18 -23.05 31.98 117.01
N LEU A 19 -24.19 32.67 116.88
CA LEU A 19 -24.92 32.85 115.62
C LEU A 19 -24.04 33.47 114.51
N LYS A 20 -23.12 34.39 114.88
CA LYS A 20 -22.19 35.03 113.93
C LYS A 20 -21.19 34.05 113.29
N TYR A 21 -20.69 33.07 114.05
CA TYR A 21 -19.74 32.07 113.55
C TYR A 21 -20.45 31.00 112.71
N ARG A 22 -21.66 30.60 113.11
CA ARG A 22 -22.52 29.69 112.34
C ARG A 22 -22.90 30.28 110.98
N ARG A 23 -23.36 31.55 110.94
CA ARG A 23 -23.66 32.26 109.68
C ARG A 23 -22.42 32.40 108.78
N ARG A 24 -21.22 32.65 109.32
CA ARG A 24 -19.97 32.69 108.53
C ARG A 24 -19.60 31.31 107.97
N LYS A 25 -19.70 30.25 108.77
CA LYS A 25 -19.46 28.86 108.33
C LYS A 25 -20.43 28.47 107.21
N GLU A 26 -21.71 28.80 107.37
CA GLU A 26 -22.76 28.50 106.39
C GLU A 26 -22.59 29.32 105.10
N LYS A 27 -22.16 30.59 105.20
CA LYS A 27 -21.80 31.43 104.05
C LYS A 27 -20.55 30.91 103.32
N ALA A 28 -19.53 30.46 104.04
CA ALA A 28 -18.32 29.87 103.46
C ALA A 28 -18.62 28.50 102.81
N GLN A 29 -19.44 27.66 103.45
CA GLN A 29 -19.90 26.38 102.87
C GLN A 29 -20.78 26.59 101.64
N ARG A 30 -21.68 27.59 101.64
CA ARG A 30 -22.42 27.97 100.43
C ARG A 30 -21.51 28.45 99.32
N ARG A 31 -20.46 29.23 99.64
CA ARG A 31 -19.46 29.67 98.65
C ARG A 31 -18.65 28.49 98.11
N LEU A 32 -18.14 27.60 98.96
CA LEU A 32 -17.41 26.40 98.55
C LEU A 32 -18.26 25.50 97.64
N ARG A 33 -19.52 25.21 98.04
CA ARG A 33 -20.46 24.46 97.19
C ARG A 33 -20.75 25.16 95.87
N SER A 34 -20.87 26.48 95.88
CA SER A 34 -21.05 27.26 94.65
C SER A 34 -19.81 27.21 93.75
N THR A 35 -18.61 27.20 94.33
CA THR A 35 -17.36 27.09 93.57
C THR A 35 -17.17 25.67 93.04
N GLU A 36 -17.47 24.63 93.82
CA GLU A 36 -17.49 23.23 93.35
C GLU A 36 -18.46 23.06 92.18
N ALA A 37 -19.70 23.54 92.32
CA ALA A 37 -20.68 23.50 91.23
C ALA A 37 -20.21 24.28 89.98
N ASN A 38 -19.51 25.41 90.17
CA ASN A 38 -18.94 26.17 89.05
C ASN A 38 -17.75 25.42 88.40
N LEU A 39 -16.93 24.70 89.16
CA LEU A 39 -15.81 23.89 88.65
C LEU A 39 -16.29 22.64 87.92
N ASP A 40 -17.36 22.01 88.40
CA ASP A 40 -18.03 20.92 87.70
C ASP A 40 -18.59 21.42 86.37
N ARG A 41 -19.26 22.58 86.38
CA ARG A 41 -19.74 23.23 85.14
C ARG A 41 -18.60 23.59 84.19
N LEU A 42 -17.48 24.08 84.70
CA LEU A 42 -16.30 24.39 83.87
C LEU A 42 -15.69 23.12 83.27
N SER A 43 -15.66 22.03 84.03
CA SER A 43 -15.16 20.73 83.59
C SER A 43 -16.06 20.14 82.51
N ASP A 44 -17.37 20.28 82.64
CA ASP A 44 -18.33 19.87 81.62
C ASP A 44 -18.25 20.76 80.38
N LEU A 45 -18.09 22.08 80.54
CA LEU A 45 -17.83 22.99 79.41
C LEU A 45 -16.53 22.62 78.69
N LEU A 46 -15.46 22.29 79.43
CA LEU A 46 -14.20 21.85 78.84
C LEU A 46 -14.32 20.52 78.10
N ARG A 47 -15.11 19.57 78.62
CA ARG A 47 -15.41 18.32 77.91
C ARG A 47 -16.21 18.58 76.64
N GLU A 48 -17.20 19.47 76.71
CA GLU A 48 -18.04 19.83 75.57
C GLU A 48 -17.22 20.56 74.49
N VAL A 49 -16.40 21.54 74.87
CA VAL A 49 -15.50 22.25 73.94
C VAL A 49 -14.49 21.29 73.31
N ARG A 50 -13.90 20.35 74.06
CA ARG A 50 -13.02 19.32 73.49
C ARG A 50 -13.76 18.37 72.55
N ARG A 51 -15.02 18.04 72.85
CA ARG A 51 -15.89 17.24 71.98
C ARG A 51 -16.22 17.98 70.69
N GLN A 52 -16.36 19.30 70.73
CA GLN A 52 -16.60 20.16 69.56
C GLN A 52 -15.32 20.43 68.74
N LEU A 53 -14.14 20.49 69.37
CA LEU A 53 -12.87 20.73 68.69
C LEU A 53 -12.40 19.55 67.83
N ARG A 54 -12.59 18.29 68.26
CA ARG A 54 -12.15 17.11 67.48
C ARG A 54 -12.80 17.03 66.07
N PRO A 55 -14.12 17.25 65.91
CA PRO A 55 -14.74 17.39 64.60
C PRO A 55 -14.17 18.55 63.78
N LEU A 56 -13.92 19.71 64.40
CA LEU A 56 -13.39 20.89 63.71
C LEU A 56 -11.94 20.68 63.24
N GLU A 57 -11.10 20.02 64.03
CA GLU A 57 -9.72 19.65 63.64
C GLU A 57 -9.72 18.70 62.43
N ARG A 58 -10.61 17.69 62.45
CA ARG A 58 -10.78 16.77 61.31
C ARG A 58 -11.30 17.49 60.06
N GLN A 59 -12.22 18.44 60.22
CA GLN A 59 -12.73 19.26 59.12
C GLN A 59 -11.63 20.17 58.56
N ALA A 60 -10.81 20.80 59.41
CA ALA A 60 -9.69 21.64 58.98
C ALA A 60 -8.58 20.83 58.29
N GLU A 61 -8.33 19.60 58.74
CA GLU A 61 -7.39 18.69 58.06
C GLU A 61 -7.92 18.21 56.71
N ALA A 62 -9.19 17.84 56.63
CA ALA A 62 -9.84 17.48 55.37
C ALA A 62 -9.87 18.64 54.37
N ALA A 63 -10.13 19.87 54.84
CA ALA A 63 -10.10 21.08 54.01
C ALA A 63 -8.68 21.39 53.48
N ARG A 64 -7.64 21.21 54.31
CA ARG A 64 -6.25 21.36 53.88
C ARG A 64 -5.87 20.35 52.80
N ARG A 65 -6.14 19.06 53.04
CA ARG A 65 -5.89 18.01 52.02
C ARG A 65 -6.68 18.26 50.73
N HIS A 66 -7.91 18.76 50.83
CA HIS A 66 -8.69 19.13 49.66
C HIS A 66 -8.06 20.29 48.89
N GLY A 67 -7.52 21.30 49.58
CA GLY A 67 -6.74 22.38 48.98
C GLY A 67 -5.49 21.86 48.27
N ASP A 68 -4.68 21.03 48.93
CA ASP A 68 -3.48 20.44 48.34
C ASP A 68 -3.81 19.62 47.07
N LEU A 69 -4.87 18.82 47.11
CA LEU A 69 -5.35 18.03 45.97
C LEU A 69 -5.91 18.92 44.84
N LEU A 70 -6.56 20.04 45.16
CA LEU A 70 -7.01 21.00 44.17
C LEU A 70 -5.83 21.67 43.46
N ASP A 71 -4.79 22.04 44.21
CA ASP A 71 -3.58 22.64 43.65
C ASP A 71 -2.85 21.66 42.73
N GLU A 72 -2.69 20.40 43.16
CA GLU A 72 -2.11 19.33 42.34
C GLU A 72 -2.95 19.05 41.08
N PHE A 73 -4.27 18.95 41.22
CA PHE A 73 -5.18 18.79 40.09
C PHE A 73 -5.09 19.95 39.11
N THR A 74 -4.99 21.18 39.61
CA THR A 74 -4.88 22.38 38.77
C THR A 74 -3.54 22.40 38.03
N ALA A 75 -2.45 22.04 38.70
CA ALA A 75 -1.13 21.92 38.09
C ALA A 75 -1.11 20.85 36.97
N LEU A 76 -1.71 19.67 37.21
CA LEU A 76 -1.81 18.61 36.21
C LEU A 76 -2.70 19.01 35.02
N ARG A 77 -3.81 19.71 35.25
CA ARG A 77 -4.65 20.25 34.17
C ARG A 77 -3.88 21.27 33.33
N LEU A 78 -3.14 22.17 33.96
CA LEU A 78 -2.35 23.18 33.26
C LEU A 78 -1.24 22.52 32.42
N HIS A 79 -0.57 21.50 32.97
CA HIS A 79 0.45 20.75 32.24
C HIS A 79 -0.12 20.00 31.04
N ARG A 80 -1.27 19.33 31.20
CA ARG A 80 -1.98 18.66 30.10
C ARG A 80 -2.39 19.66 29.02
N ALA A 81 -3.02 20.78 29.41
CA ALA A 81 -3.41 21.85 28.50
C ALA A 81 -2.20 22.44 27.77
N GLY A 82 -1.06 22.59 28.46
CA GLY A 82 0.20 23.03 27.85
C GLY A 82 0.74 22.06 26.80
N ARG A 83 0.70 20.75 27.04
CA ARG A 83 1.06 19.75 26.02
C ARG A 83 0.10 19.76 24.84
N GLU A 84 -1.21 19.80 25.10
CA GLU A 84 -2.22 19.85 24.04
C GLU A 84 -2.06 21.10 23.18
N LEU A 85 -1.84 22.27 23.78
CA LEU A 85 -1.55 23.52 23.09
C LEU A 85 -0.28 23.45 22.26
N THR A 86 0.78 22.82 22.79
CA THR A 86 2.04 22.63 22.05
C THR A 86 1.83 21.72 20.85
N GLY A 87 1.14 20.59 21.02
CA GLY A 87 0.79 19.69 19.92
C GLY A 87 -0.12 20.34 18.87
N LEU A 88 -1.07 21.18 19.28
CA LEU A 88 -1.91 21.96 18.37
C LEU A 88 -1.09 23.00 17.59
N ARG A 89 -0.14 23.69 18.24
CA ARG A 89 0.75 24.66 17.57
C ARG A 89 1.68 24.01 16.56
N THR A 90 2.26 22.87 16.89
CA THR A 90 3.11 22.11 15.95
C THR A 90 2.31 21.66 14.74
N ARG A 91 1.10 21.11 14.95
CA ARG A 91 0.20 20.74 13.84
C ARG A 91 -0.20 21.95 13.00
N ALA A 92 -0.59 23.06 13.62
CA ALA A 92 -0.96 24.28 12.88
C ALA A 92 0.20 24.82 12.04
N ARG A 93 1.44 24.71 12.53
CA ARG A 93 2.65 25.12 11.78
C ARG A 93 2.90 24.20 10.59
N GLY A 94 2.84 22.88 10.78
CA GLY A 94 2.97 21.91 9.68
C GLY A 94 1.87 22.08 8.62
N GLU A 95 0.62 22.31 9.04
CA GLU A 95 -0.48 22.61 8.12
C GLU A 95 -0.28 23.93 7.35
N SER A 96 0.30 24.95 7.99
CA SER A 96 0.62 26.21 7.33
C SER A 96 1.73 26.06 6.29
N GLU A 97 2.75 25.26 6.59
CA GLU A 97 3.84 24.93 5.67
C GLU A 97 3.31 24.11 4.49
N ASN A 98 2.52 23.07 4.75
CA ASN A 98 1.83 22.29 3.71
C ASN A 98 0.98 23.18 2.80
N ARG A 99 0.17 24.08 3.37
CA ARG A 99 -0.67 25.01 2.60
C ARG A 99 0.15 25.94 1.71
N SER A 100 1.30 26.41 2.20
CA SER A 100 2.23 27.21 1.39
C SER A 100 2.79 26.42 0.21
N THR A 101 3.20 25.16 0.44
CA THR A 101 3.70 24.28 -0.64
C THR A 101 2.62 23.97 -1.68
N LEU A 102 1.39 23.68 -1.23
CA LEU A 102 0.24 23.43 -2.08
C LEU A 102 -0.13 24.68 -2.90
N ALA A 103 -0.13 25.87 -2.30
CA ALA A 103 -0.39 27.12 -3.00
C ALA A 103 0.67 27.43 -4.08
N ALA A 104 1.94 27.10 -3.81
CA ALA A 104 3.01 27.25 -4.80
C ALA A 104 2.85 26.26 -5.98
N ALA A 105 2.47 25.01 -5.70
CA ALA A 105 2.14 24.03 -6.72
C ALA A 105 0.90 24.44 -7.54
N GLU A 106 -0.16 24.92 -6.88
CA GLU A 106 -1.38 25.43 -7.53
C GLU A 106 -1.09 26.62 -8.45
N SER A 107 -0.25 27.57 -8.02
CA SER A 107 0.19 28.69 -8.87
C SER A 107 0.97 28.21 -10.10
N THR A 108 1.82 27.20 -9.93
CA THR A 108 2.58 26.57 -11.03
C THR A 108 1.64 25.88 -12.02
N HIS A 109 0.67 25.10 -11.53
CA HIS A 109 -0.32 24.42 -12.36
C HIS A 109 -1.25 25.42 -13.05
N THR A 110 -1.67 26.49 -12.38
CA THR A 110 -2.48 27.57 -12.96
C THR A 110 -1.72 28.26 -14.09
N SER A 111 -0.42 28.53 -13.90
CA SER A 111 0.43 29.11 -14.95
C SER A 111 0.62 28.17 -16.14
N ALA A 112 0.68 26.86 -15.89
CA ALA A 112 0.73 25.86 -16.96
C ALA A 112 -0.61 25.77 -17.71
N LEU A 113 -1.74 25.81 -16.99
CA LEU A 113 -3.08 25.84 -17.58
C LEU A 113 -3.30 27.09 -18.43
N THR A 114 -2.94 28.28 -17.95
CA THR A 114 -3.08 29.50 -18.77
C THR A 114 -2.21 29.48 -20.02
N ARG A 115 -1.02 28.85 -19.95
CA ARG A 115 -0.21 28.60 -21.16
C ARG A 115 -0.93 27.65 -22.11
N PHE A 116 -1.44 26.52 -21.62
CA PHE A 116 -2.16 25.56 -22.44
C PHE A 116 -3.45 26.14 -23.03
N ASP A 117 -4.20 26.94 -22.28
CA ASP A 117 -5.38 27.67 -22.78
C ASP A 117 -4.98 28.63 -23.91
N GLY A 118 -3.84 29.32 -23.78
CA GLY A 118 -3.27 30.12 -24.85
C GLY A 118 -2.92 29.30 -26.10
N GLU A 119 -2.34 28.12 -25.93
CA GLU A 119 -2.03 27.18 -27.02
C GLU A 119 -3.29 26.63 -27.68
N VAL A 120 -4.34 26.32 -26.89
CA VAL A 120 -5.66 25.90 -27.37
C VAL A 120 -6.32 27.01 -28.16
N VAL A 121 -6.33 28.25 -27.68
CA VAL A 121 -6.90 29.40 -28.41
C VAL A 121 -6.18 29.63 -29.73
N VAL A 122 -4.85 29.46 -29.77
CA VAL A 122 -4.09 29.53 -31.03
C VAL A 122 -4.48 28.39 -31.97
N ALA A 123 -4.56 27.15 -31.47
CA ALA A 123 -4.98 25.99 -32.25
C ALA A 123 -6.44 26.07 -32.74
N GLU A 124 -7.33 26.62 -31.92
CA GLU A 124 -8.73 26.91 -32.26
C GLU A 124 -8.83 28.02 -33.30
N ALA A 125 -8.02 29.07 -33.20
CA ALA A 125 -7.94 30.11 -34.23
C ALA A 125 -7.41 29.55 -35.57
N GLU A 126 -6.46 28.62 -35.53
CA GLU A 126 -5.99 27.88 -36.71
C GLU A 126 -7.06 26.93 -37.28
N LEU A 127 -7.88 26.29 -36.43
CA LEU A 127 -9.00 25.44 -36.83
C LEU A 127 -10.19 26.25 -37.38
N ALA A 128 -10.49 27.40 -36.79
CA ALA A 128 -11.50 28.35 -37.23
C ALA A 128 -11.11 28.98 -38.57
N ALA A 129 -9.82 29.31 -38.76
CA ALA A 129 -9.27 29.70 -40.06
C ALA A 129 -9.38 28.58 -41.11
N ARG A 130 -9.52 27.31 -40.68
CA ARG A 130 -9.79 26.14 -41.52
C ARG A 130 -11.29 25.80 -41.66
N GLY A 131 -12.21 26.63 -41.13
CA GLY A 131 -13.63 26.64 -41.48
C GLY A 131 -14.60 25.89 -40.56
N GLY A 132 -14.35 25.83 -39.24
CA GLY A 132 -15.17 25.08 -38.28
C GLY A 132 -16.18 25.90 -37.45
N ASP A 133 -16.94 26.84 -38.02
CA ASP A 133 -17.82 27.75 -37.26
C ASP A 133 -19.29 27.73 -37.74
N ASP A 134 -20.22 27.10 -36.98
CA ASP A 134 -21.69 27.24 -37.18
C ASP A 134 -22.57 26.76 -36.00
N LEU A 135 -22.03 26.14 -34.93
CA LEU A 135 -22.87 25.59 -33.84
C LEU A 135 -23.00 26.52 -32.61
N GLY A 136 -21.98 27.30 -32.26
CA GLY A 136 -22.01 28.20 -31.10
C GLY A 136 -23.00 29.36 -31.25
N ASP A 137 -23.00 30.01 -32.42
CA ASP A 137 -23.89 31.14 -32.74
C ASP A 137 -25.37 30.77 -32.73
N ARG A 138 -25.70 29.51 -33.01
CA ARG A 138 -27.09 29.02 -33.01
C ARG A 138 -27.64 28.80 -31.60
N LEU A 139 -26.77 28.44 -30.65
CA LEU A 139 -27.16 28.20 -29.26
C LEU A 139 -27.54 29.51 -28.55
N VAL A 140 -26.74 30.56 -28.76
CA VAL A 140 -26.96 31.90 -28.17
C VAL A 140 -28.29 32.50 -28.62
N ARG A 141 -28.70 32.30 -29.89
CA ARG A 141 -30.01 32.76 -30.39
C ARG A 141 -31.19 32.00 -29.76
N LEU A 142 -31.04 30.71 -29.47
CA LEU A 142 -32.08 29.89 -28.87
C LEU A 142 -32.33 30.24 -27.40
N GLU A 143 -31.28 30.54 -26.65
CA GLU A 143 -31.37 30.96 -25.25
C GLU A 143 -32.02 32.34 -25.10
N ALA A 144 -31.69 33.28 -25.99
CA ALA A 144 -32.31 34.60 -26.03
C ALA A 144 -33.83 34.55 -26.31
N LEU A 145 -34.30 33.61 -27.15
CA LEU A 145 -35.72 33.39 -27.41
C LEU A 145 -36.45 32.78 -26.21
N ARG A 146 -35.78 31.89 -25.47
CA ARG A 146 -36.36 31.21 -24.31
C ARG A 146 -36.62 32.17 -23.14
N GLU A 147 -35.71 33.12 -22.89
CA GLU A 147 -35.92 34.12 -21.82
C GLU A 147 -37.05 35.11 -22.14
N ARG A 148 -37.19 35.50 -23.41
CA ARG A 148 -38.32 36.34 -23.86
C ARG A 148 -39.68 35.69 -23.60
N GLY A 149 -39.77 34.37 -23.77
CA GLY A 149 -40.99 33.59 -23.49
C GLY A 149 -41.34 33.48 -22.00
N ARG A 150 -40.36 33.55 -21.09
CA ARG A 150 -40.63 33.57 -19.64
C ARG A 150 -41.23 34.91 -19.18
N GLY A 151 -40.71 36.02 -19.70
CA GLY A 151 -41.20 37.37 -19.35
C GLY A 151 -42.66 37.61 -19.71
N ILE A 152 -43.11 37.16 -20.90
CA ILE A 152 -44.50 37.32 -21.35
C ILE A 152 -45.49 36.56 -20.43
N ARG A 153 -45.09 35.39 -19.94
CA ARG A 153 -45.93 34.53 -19.09
C ARG A 153 -46.21 35.15 -17.71
N ALA A 154 -45.21 35.81 -17.13
CA ALA A 154 -45.33 36.48 -15.84
C ALA A 154 -46.32 37.66 -15.88
N VAL A 155 -46.29 38.44 -16.97
CA VAL A 155 -47.20 39.59 -17.16
C VAL A 155 -48.67 39.14 -17.33
N LEU A 156 -48.92 38.04 -18.04
CA LEU A 156 -50.27 37.51 -18.21
C LEU A 156 -50.86 36.96 -16.91
N GLY A 157 -50.04 36.35 -16.04
CA GLY A 157 -50.47 35.86 -14.73
C GLY A 157 -50.95 36.98 -13.80
N GLU A 158 -50.35 38.17 -13.89
CA GLU A 158 -50.76 39.30 -13.04
C GLU A 158 -52.05 39.97 -13.51
N ARG A 159 -52.28 40.03 -14.83
CA ARG A 159 -53.55 40.54 -15.39
C ARG A 159 -54.75 39.70 -14.98
N LEU A 160 -54.59 38.39 -14.85
CA LEU A 160 -55.68 37.48 -14.47
C LEU A 160 -56.17 37.75 -13.03
N ARG A 161 -55.23 37.98 -12.10
CA ARG A 161 -55.55 38.26 -10.68
C ARG A 161 -56.20 39.63 -10.46
N GLY A 162 -55.98 40.59 -11.36
CA GLY A 162 -56.67 41.88 -11.34
C GLY A 162 -58.15 41.75 -11.67
N LEU A 163 -58.48 40.97 -12.70
CA LEU A 163 -59.86 40.77 -13.16
C LEU A 163 -60.74 40.02 -12.14
N GLU A 164 -60.16 39.13 -11.33
CA GLU A 164 -60.88 38.42 -10.27
C GLU A 164 -61.24 39.31 -9.06
N ARG A 165 -60.45 40.36 -8.79
CA ARG A 165 -60.71 41.30 -7.68
C ARG A 165 -61.81 42.32 -8.02
N ASP A 166 -61.90 42.73 -9.27
CA ASP A 166 -62.89 43.70 -9.73
C ASP A 166 -64.32 43.14 -9.78
N GLN A 167 -64.49 41.81 -9.73
CA GLN A 167 -65.80 41.14 -9.78
C GLN A 167 -66.49 41.02 -8.40
N SER A 168 -65.78 41.17 -7.29
CA SER A 168 -66.33 40.99 -5.92
C SER A 168 -66.83 42.28 -5.25
N ALA A 169 -66.65 43.44 -5.88
CA ALA A 169 -66.95 44.76 -5.28
C ALA A 169 -68.31 45.37 -5.68
N LEU A 170 -69.11 44.69 -6.51
CA LEU A 170 -70.44 45.14 -6.93
C LEU A 170 -71.49 44.11 -6.54
N ILE A 171 -72.13 44.29 -5.38
CA ILE A 171 -73.56 44.02 -5.06
C ILE A 171 -73.74 44.19 -3.55
N SER A 172 -74.47 45.24 -3.13
CA SER A 172 -75.50 45.22 -2.07
C SER A 172 -75.99 46.65 -1.77
N GLN A 173 -76.89 47.15 -2.61
CA GLN A 173 -77.71 48.33 -2.33
C GLN A 173 -79.17 47.87 -2.14
N GLN A 174 -79.44 47.18 -1.03
CA GLN A 174 -80.78 46.69 -0.65
C GLN A 174 -81.11 46.85 0.85
N VAL A 175 -80.42 47.73 1.59
CA VAL A 175 -80.65 47.89 3.05
C VAL A 175 -81.41 49.17 3.41
N VAL A 176 -81.65 50.10 2.49
CA VAL A 176 -82.14 51.44 2.86
C VAL A 176 -83.66 51.61 2.82
N VAL A 177 -84.43 50.74 2.17
CA VAL A 177 -85.90 50.96 1.98
C VAL A 177 -86.78 50.32 3.08
N GLY A 178 -86.23 49.44 3.92
CA GLY A 178 -87.01 48.72 4.96
C GLY A 178 -87.24 49.49 6.26
N LEU A 179 -86.39 50.47 6.58
CA LEU A 179 -86.37 51.12 7.90
C LEU A 179 -87.33 52.31 8.03
N GLU A 180 -87.88 52.82 6.93
CA GLU A 180 -88.78 53.98 6.95
C GLU A 180 -90.26 53.60 7.22
N ALA A 181 -90.63 52.31 7.08
CA ALA A 181 -92.01 51.82 7.24
C ALA A 181 -92.36 51.27 8.64
N GLU A 182 -91.40 51.22 9.58
CA GLU A 182 -91.62 50.78 10.96
C GLU A 182 -91.84 51.95 11.94
N LEU A 183 -91.38 53.16 11.60
CA LEU A 183 -91.49 54.34 12.45
C LEU A 183 -92.94 54.84 12.57
N GLU A 184 -93.71 54.76 11.50
CA GLU A 184 -95.09 55.30 11.41
C GLU A 184 -96.14 54.44 12.16
N ARG A 185 -95.81 53.17 12.47
CA ARG A 185 -96.70 52.25 13.21
C ARG A 185 -96.65 52.44 14.73
N SER A 186 -95.52 52.88 15.26
CA SER A 186 -95.27 53.02 16.71
C SER A 186 -96.02 54.18 17.36
N GLU A 187 -96.26 55.27 16.61
CA GLU A 187 -96.87 56.49 17.16
C GLU A 187 -98.39 56.37 17.36
N ALA A 188 -99.07 55.47 16.64
CA ALA A 188 -100.51 55.26 16.74
C ALA A 188 -100.95 54.43 17.97
N GLU A 189 -100.04 53.67 18.58
CA GLU A 189 -100.34 52.74 19.68
C GLU A 189 -100.33 53.42 21.06
N MET A 190 -99.54 54.49 21.21
CA MET A 190 -99.38 55.26 22.46
C MET A 190 -100.65 55.98 22.92
N VAL A 191 -101.57 56.32 22.01
CA VAL A 191 -102.81 57.03 22.35
C VAL A 191 -103.87 56.08 22.93
N ARG A 192 -103.78 54.78 22.65
CA ARG A 192 -104.76 53.78 23.10
C ARG A 192 -104.55 53.33 24.55
N LEU A 193 -103.28 53.27 25.01
CA LEU A 193 -102.93 52.77 26.35
C LEU A 193 -103.32 53.70 27.51
N ASN A 194 -103.50 55.01 27.28
CA ASN A 194 -103.83 55.95 28.36
C ASN A 194 -105.28 55.85 28.87
N ALA A 195 -106.16 55.15 28.16
CA ALA A 195 -107.55 54.94 28.55
C ALA A 195 -107.78 53.68 29.41
N GLU A 196 -106.79 52.77 29.46
CA GLU A 196 -106.84 51.47 30.18
C GLU A 196 -106.42 51.58 31.67
N VAL A 197 -105.88 52.72 32.09
CA VAL A 197 -105.26 52.93 33.42
C VAL A 197 -106.29 53.11 34.55
N GLU A 198 -107.53 53.51 34.26
CA GLU A 198 -108.56 53.67 35.30
C GLU A 198 -109.27 52.36 35.69
N GLU A 199 -109.06 51.25 34.95
CA GLU A 199 -109.75 49.96 35.18
C GLU A 199 -109.01 49.00 36.15
N LEU A 200 -107.71 49.22 36.41
CA LEU A 200 -106.80 48.22 37.03
C LEU A 200 -106.60 48.36 38.57
N ALA A 201 -107.34 49.22 39.26
CA ALA A 201 -107.19 49.47 40.70
C ALA A 201 -107.39 48.25 41.65
N PRO A 202 -108.26 47.25 41.36
CA PRO A 202 -108.47 46.09 42.24
C PRO A 202 -107.41 44.96 42.09
N GLU A 203 -106.57 44.99 41.05
CA GLU A 203 -105.56 43.95 40.77
C GLU A 203 -104.24 44.17 41.51
N ALA A 204 -103.97 45.41 41.94
CA ALA A 204 -102.77 45.81 42.67
C ALA A 204 -102.62 45.13 44.06
N GLU A 205 -103.73 44.71 44.69
CA GLU A 205 -103.71 44.12 46.03
C GLU A 205 -103.33 42.63 46.02
N ARG A 206 -103.61 41.92 44.92
CA ARG A 206 -103.17 40.52 44.71
C ARG A 206 -101.67 40.42 44.39
N LEU A 207 -101.12 41.45 43.75
CA LEU A 207 -99.71 41.52 43.38
C LEU A 207 -98.79 41.64 44.62
N ALA A 208 -99.20 42.38 45.65
CA ALA A 208 -98.41 42.60 46.86
C ALA A 208 -98.11 41.31 47.65
N LEU A 209 -98.97 40.30 47.56
CA LEU A 209 -98.81 39.01 48.25
C LEU A 209 -97.85 38.05 47.51
N ALA A 210 -97.78 38.16 46.18
CA ALA A 210 -96.84 37.37 45.38
C ALA A 210 -95.40 37.94 45.46
N GLU A 211 -95.25 39.24 45.69
CA GLU A 211 -93.95 39.90 45.83
C GLU A 211 -93.18 39.52 47.11
N THR A 212 -93.88 39.16 48.20
CA THR A 212 -93.24 38.70 49.43
C THR A 212 -92.72 37.27 49.35
N GLU A 213 -93.38 36.40 48.59
CA GLU A 213 -92.91 35.02 48.34
C GLU A 213 -91.65 35.01 47.45
N LEU A 214 -91.58 35.87 46.42
CA LEU A 214 -90.39 36.03 45.57
C LEU A 214 -89.17 36.55 46.33
N ALA A 215 -89.38 37.38 47.35
CA ALA A 215 -88.30 37.87 48.21
C ALA A 215 -87.69 36.74 49.07
N ALA A 216 -88.50 35.79 49.52
CA ALA A 216 -88.03 34.62 50.28
C ALA A 216 -87.23 33.65 49.39
N ASP A 217 -87.67 33.41 48.15
CA ASP A 217 -86.95 32.56 47.19
C ASP A 217 -85.57 33.15 46.81
N ARG A 218 -85.47 34.48 46.69
CA ARG A 218 -84.20 35.18 46.42
C ARG A 218 -83.19 35.02 47.55
N ALA A 219 -83.64 35.08 48.79
CA ALA A 219 -82.78 34.88 49.96
C ALA A 219 -82.27 33.43 50.07
N ALA A 220 -83.10 32.44 49.71
CA ALA A 220 -82.68 31.03 49.68
C ALA A 220 -81.62 30.74 48.61
N PHE A 221 -81.77 31.33 47.40
CA PHE A 221 -80.76 31.22 46.34
C PHE A 221 -79.41 31.83 46.73
N GLU A 222 -79.41 32.99 47.40
CA GLU A 222 -78.17 33.61 47.90
C GLU A 222 -77.47 32.79 48.99
N MET A 223 -78.22 32.09 49.85
CA MET A 223 -77.63 31.20 50.86
C MET A 223 -77.01 29.94 50.24
N ASP A 224 -77.71 29.28 49.34
CA ASP A 224 -77.27 28.01 48.73
C ASP A 224 -76.07 28.17 47.77
N TRP A 225 -75.84 29.37 47.24
CA TRP A 225 -74.76 29.66 46.28
C TRP A 225 -73.77 30.74 46.75
N SER A 226 -73.73 31.06 48.05
CA SER A 226 -72.90 32.14 48.62
C SER A 226 -71.39 32.00 48.40
N GLU A 227 -70.88 30.78 48.25
CA GLU A 227 -69.45 30.50 47.99
C GLU A 227 -69.08 30.43 46.49
N GLY A 228 -70.07 30.52 45.58
CA GLY A 228 -69.89 30.37 44.14
C GLY A 228 -69.55 28.94 43.70
N ILE A 229 -69.33 28.74 42.39
CA ILE A 229 -68.85 27.45 41.83
C ILE A 229 -67.31 27.50 41.79
N PRO A 230 -66.59 26.48 42.31
CA PRO A 230 -65.15 26.40 42.14
C PRO A 230 -64.78 26.41 40.66
N ALA A 231 -63.95 27.37 40.24
CA ALA A 231 -63.47 27.49 38.87
C ALA A 231 -62.39 26.42 38.60
N LEU A 232 -62.84 25.20 38.30
CA LEU A 232 -61.99 24.06 37.92
C LEU A 232 -61.91 23.87 36.39
N GLY A 233 -62.51 24.77 35.61
CA GLY A 233 -62.56 24.63 34.15
C GLY A 233 -61.19 24.79 33.50
N GLY A 234 -60.65 23.71 32.93
CA GLY A 234 -59.49 23.76 32.03
C GLY A 234 -58.37 22.78 32.36
N HIS A 235 -58.23 22.34 33.61
CA HIS A 235 -57.11 21.48 34.01
C HIS A 235 -57.18 20.07 33.41
N ALA A 236 -58.38 19.48 33.25
CA ALA A 236 -58.49 18.19 32.57
C ALA A 236 -58.36 18.35 31.05
N ALA A 237 -58.79 19.49 30.49
CA ALA A 237 -58.56 19.81 29.07
C ALA A 237 -57.07 20.00 28.75
N GLU A 238 -56.33 20.69 29.60
CA GLU A 238 -54.86 20.84 29.53
C GLU A 238 -54.16 19.49 29.67
N ALA A 239 -54.54 18.68 30.67
CA ALA A 239 -54.00 17.33 30.85
C ALA A 239 -54.25 16.45 29.62
N ARG A 240 -55.47 16.44 29.03
CA ARG A 240 -55.75 15.70 27.78
C ARG A 240 -54.92 16.20 26.60
N GLY A 241 -54.74 17.52 26.49
CA GLY A 241 -53.91 18.15 25.46
C GLY A 241 -52.44 17.73 25.57
N GLU A 242 -51.85 17.87 26.77
CA GLU A 242 -50.49 17.42 27.07
C GLU A 242 -50.33 15.92 26.78
N LEU A 243 -51.28 15.10 27.22
CA LEU A 243 -51.25 13.66 27.07
C LEU A 243 -51.38 13.23 25.60
N GLY A 244 -52.19 13.93 24.81
CA GLY A 244 -52.26 13.75 23.36
C GLY A 244 -50.92 14.07 22.67
N VAL A 245 -50.27 15.18 23.02
CA VAL A 245 -48.95 15.54 22.49
C VAL A 245 -47.89 14.53 22.91
N LEU A 246 -47.85 14.14 24.19
CA LEU A 246 -46.88 13.20 24.73
C LEU A 246 -47.05 11.79 24.15
N ARG A 247 -48.27 11.27 24.01
CA ARG A 247 -48.50 9.97 23.35
C ARG A 247 -48.01 9.98 21.91
N THR A 248 -48.25 11.07 21.19
CA THR A 248 -47.75 11.24 19.81
C THR A 248 -46.22 11.32 19.80
N SER A 249 -45.61 12.09 20.71
CA SER A 249 -44.15 12.15 20.92
C SER A 249 -43.55 10.77 21.19
N VAL A 250 -44.12 10.00 22.12
CA VAL A 250 -43.67 8.63 22.45
C VAL A 250 -43.73 7.73 21.23
N THR A 251 -44.80 7.77 20.43
CA THR A 251 -44.88 6.95 19.22
C THR A 251 -43.83 7.36 18.18
N GLN A 252 -43.64 8.66 17.94
CA GLN A 252 -42.65 9.17 17.01
C GLN A 252 -41.22 8.81 17.45
N THR A 253 -40.85 9.12 18.70
CA THR A 253 -39.54 8.77 19.29
C THR A 253 -39.29 7.26 19.27
N LYS A 254 -40.31 6.43 19.54
CA LYS A 254 -40.21 4.97 19.43
C LYS A 254 -39.89 4.53 18.00
N THR A 255 -40.63 5.02 17.02
CA THR A 255 -40.39 4.66 15.61
C THR A 255 -39.03 5.13 15.10
N GLU A 256 -38.59 6.33 15.50
CA GLU A 256 -37.27 6.84 15.18
C GLU A 256 -36.17 5.96 15.81
N ARG A 257 -36.35 5.59 17.09
CA ARG A 257 -35.41 4.69 17.80
C ARG A 257 -35.34 3.32 17.15
N GLU A 258 -36.46 2.72 16.78
CA GLU A 258 -36.50 1.42 16.10
C GLU A 258 -35.78 1.48 14.74
N ARG A 259 -35.97 2.56 13.98
CA ARG A 259 -35.25 2.80 12.71
C ARG A 259 -33.74 2.92 12.92
N LEU A 260 -33.29 3.69 13.92
CA LEU A 260 -31.86 3.85 14.21
C LEU A 260 -31.24 2.55 14.76
N ALA A 261 -31.96 1.80 15.58
CA ALA A 261 -31.52 0.50 16.08
C ALA A 261 -31.36 -0.54 14.95
N ALA A 262 -32.28 -0.56 13.98
CA ALA A 262 -32.14 -1.42 12.80
C ALA A 262 -30.93 -1.05 11.94
N ARG A 263 -30.67 0.26 11.75
CA ARG A 263 -29.46 0.73 11.06
C ARG A 263 -28.19 0.32 11.81
N LEU A 264 -28.17 0.47 13.13
CA LEU A 264 -27.04 0.06 13.96
C LEU A 264 -26.76 -1.44 13.83
N ALA A 265 -27.79 -2.29 13.86
CA ALA A 265 -27.64 -3.73 13.68
C ALA A 265 -27.00 -4.07 12.32
N ALA A 266 -27.40 -3.38 11.24
CA ALA A 266 -26.81 -3.57 9.92
C ALA A 266 -25.34 -3.14 9.85
N LEU A 267 -24.97 -2.05 10.53
CA LEU A 267 -23.57 -1.59 10.62
C LEU A 267 -22.70 -2.53 11.46
N ASP A 268 -23.26 -3.12 12.52
CA ASP A 268 -22.57 -4.12 13.33
C ASP A 268 -22.31 -5.42 12.55
N GLU A 269 -23.28 -5.87 11.75
CA GLU A 269 -23.09 -6.99 10.82
C GLU A 269 -22.04 -6.68 9.75
N ALA A 270 -22.06 -5.47 9.18
CA ALA A 270 -21.02 -5.02 8.24
C ALA A 270 -19.63 -4.99 8.90
N SER A 271 -19.52 -4.47 10.13
CA SER A 271 -18.27 -4.43 10.88
C SER A 271 -17.73 -5.84 11.16
N GLY A 272 -18.60 -6.78 11.53
CA GLY A 272 -18.20 -8.18 11.73
C GLY A 272 -17.67 -8.85 10.46
N ARG A 273 -18.26 -8.56 9.29
CA ARG A 273 -17.74 -9.04 7.99
C ARG A 273 -16.36 -8.47 7.67
N LEU A 274 -16.16 -7.17 7.89
CA LEU A 274 -14.85 -6.54 7.65
C LEU A 274 -13.79 -7.01 8.63
N GLU A 275 -14.16 -7.35 9.87
CA GLU A 275 -13.26 -7.95 10.85
C GLU A 275 -12.81 -9.36 10.44
N ALA A 276 -13.73 -10.20 9.99
CA ALA A 276 -13.38 -11.52 9.45
C ALA A 276 -12.43 -11.41 8.24
N GLU A 277 -12.67 -10.47 7.33
CA GLU A 277 -11.78 -10.24 6.18
C GLU A 277 -10.42 -9.67 6.60
N THR A 278 -10.39 -8.78 7.60
CA THR A 278 -9.15 -8.27 8.20
C THR A 278 -8.29 -9.41 8.74
N ASP A 279 -8.89 -10.33 9.49
CA ASP A 279 -8.18 -11.45 10.10
C ASP A 279 -7.71 -12.47 9.05
N ARG A 280 -8.51 -12.67 7.99
CA ARG A 280 -8.10 -13.45 6.83
C ARG A 280 -6.85 -12.86 6.18
N LEU A 281 -6.85 -11.58 5.83
CA LEU A 281 -5.71 -10.93 5.19
C LEU A 281 -4.47 -10.89 6.08
N ARG A 282 -4.62 -10.71 7.40
CA ARG A 282 -3.52 -10.85 8.35
C ARG A 282 -2.93 -12.26 8.34
N GLY A 283 -3.77 -13.29 8.26
CA GLY A 283 -3.33 -14.67 8.10
C GLY A 283 -2.57 -14.89 6.80
N GLU A 284 -3.08 -14.37 5.68
CA GLU A 284 -2.41 -14.44 4.37
C GLU A 284 -1.05 -13.72 4.39
N LEU A 285 -0.94 -12.55 5.00
CA LEU A 285 0.33 -11.82 5.15
C LEU A 285 1.32 -12.57 6.04
N SER A 286 0.87 -13.14 7.17
CA SER A 286 1.75 -13.91 8.05
C SER A 286 2.30 -15.16 7.37
N VAL A 287 1.48 -15.86 6.58
CA VAL A 287 1.96 -16.98 5.76
C VAL A 287 2.90 -16.46 4.67
N GLY A 288 2.57 -15.34 4.04
CA GLY A 288 3.41 -14.67 3.05
C GLY A 288 4.82 -14.42 3.55
N GLU A 289 4.99 -13.79 4.72
CA GLU A 289 6.30 -13.51 5.34
C GLU A 289 7.15 -14.78 5.50
N THR A 290 6.55 -15.93 5.80
CA THR A 290 7.29 -17.20 5.96
C THR A 290 7.72 -17.86 4.64
N VAL A 291 7.11 -17.47 3.52
CA VAL A 291 7.38 -18.05 2.19
C VAL A 291 8.46 -17.28 1.44
N GLU A 292 8.64 -15.99 1.74
CA GLU A 292 9.61 -15.12 1.07
C GLU A 292 11.06 -15.60 1.27
N GLU A 293 11.46 -15.89 2.52
CA GLU A 293 12.84 -16.28 2.84
C GLU A 293 13.30 -17.57 2.09
N PRO A 294 12.53 -18.68 2.08
CA PRO A 294 12.84 -19.84 1.26
C PRO A 294 12.95 -19.52 -0.25
N LEU A 295 12.10 -18.61 -0.75
CA LEU A 295 12.06 -18.29 -2.18
C LEU A 295 13.27 -17.45 -2.60
N VAL A 296 13.65 -16.47 -1.78
CA VAL A 296 14.89 -15.70 -1.97
C VAL A 296 16.12 -16.60 -1.91
N ALA A 297 16.13 -17.60 -1.02
CA ALA A 297 17.21 -18.59 -0.97
C ALA A 297 17.29 -19.42 -2.27
N GLU A 298 16.15 -19.86 -2.82
CA GLU A 298 16.11 -20.58 -4.09
C GLU A 298 16.58 -19.72 -5.27
N VAL A 299 16.23 -18.42 -5.32
CA VAL A 299 16.76 -17.47 -6.31
C VAL A 299 18.28 -17.41 -6.23
N ALA A 300 18.84 -17.21 -5.03
CA ALA A 300 20.29 -17.12 -4.85
C ALA A 300 21.02 -18.41 -5.27
N ILE A 301 20.44 -19.58 -4.96
CA ILE A 301 20.97 -20.88 -5.40
C ILE A 301 20.93 -21.00 -6.93
N ALA A 302 19.81 -20.62 -7.55
CA ALA A 302 19.66 -20.66 -9.01
C ALA A 302 20.65 -19.72 -9.70
N GLU A 303 20.83 -18.50 -9.20
CA GLU A 303 21.79 -17.53 -9.73
C GLU A 303 23.24 -18.03 -9.62
N SER A 304 23.59 -18.66 -8.50
CA SER A 304 24.90 -19.29 -8.34
C SER A 304 25.12 -20.40 -9.37
N ARG A 305 24.11 -21.25 -9.60
CA ARG A 305 24.18 -22.32 -10.62
C ARG A 305 24.29 -21.76 -12.04
N ALA A 306 23.55 -20.70 -12.35
CA ALA A 306 23.62 -20.01 -13.65
C ALA A 306 25.00 -19.40 -13.87
N HIS A 307 25.57 -18.76 -12.84
CA HIS A 307 26.93 -18.21 -12.89
C HIS A 307 27.96 -19.30 -13.15
N GLU A 308 27.93 -20.40 -12.39
CA GLU A 308 28.83 -21.53 -12.61
C GLU A 308 28.67 -22.17 -14.00
N ALA A 309 27.44 -22.28 -14.50
CA ALA A 309 27.17 -22.79 -15.83
C ALA A 309 27.76 -21.87 -16.91
N ALA A 310 27.63 -20.56 -16.76
CA ALA A 310 28.21 -19.57 -17.66
C ALA A 310 29.75 -19.62 -17.66
N VAL A 311 30.38 -19.81 -16.50
CA VAL A 311 31.84 -20.00 -16.40
C VAL A 311 32.27 -21.26 -17.15
N ARG A 312 31.58 -22.38 -16.96
CA ARG A 312 31.87 -23.64 -17.69
C ARG A 312 31.69 -23.49 -19.19
N ARG A 313 30.63 -22.79 -19.63
CA ARG A 313 30.39 -22.47 -21.05
C ARG A 313 31.51 -21.64 -21.65
N ASN A 314 31.97 -20.60 -20.95
CA ASN A 314 33.08 -19.77 -21.43
C ASN A 314 34.38 -20.59 -21.56
N ALA A 315 34.68 -21.46 -20.59
CA ALA A 315 35.84 -22.35 -20.67
C ALA A 315 35.70 -23.40 -21.80
N ALA A 316 34.49 -23.86 -22.11
CA ALA A 316 34.24 -24.72 -23.27
C ALA A 316 34.41 -23.97 -24.60
N TRP A 317 33.96 -22.71 -24.67
CA TRP A 317 34.15 -21.85 -25.83
C TRP A 317 35.63 -21.59 -26.12
N GLU A 318 36.41 -21.26 -25.09
CA GLU A 318 37.87 -21.08 -25.24
C GLU A 318 38.55 -22.34 -25.80
N ARG A 319 38.11 -23.54 -25.37
CA ARG A 319 38.57 -24.81 -25.93
C ARG A 319 38.20 -24.98 -27.41
N VAL A 320 36.98 -24.60 -27.81
CA VAL A 320 36.57 -24.63 -29.23
C VAL A 320 37.48 -23.72 -30.06
N VAL A 321 37.72 -22.49 -29.61
CA VAL A 321 38.59 -21.53 -30.32
C VAL A 321 40.02 -22.05 -30.44
N ALA A 322 40.55 -22.68 -29.38
CA ALA A 322 41.87 -23.29 -29.39
C ALA A 322 41.94 -24.47 -30.40
N ALA A 323 41.00 -25.40 -30.34
CA ALA A 323 40.94 -26.55 -31.24
C ALA A 323 40.79 -26.13 -32.72
N GLU A 324 39.96 -25.12 -33.01
CA GLU A 324 39.86 -24.56 -34.36
C GLU A 324 41.17 -23.93 -34.85
N ALA A 325 41.92 -23.27 -33.96
CA ALA A 325 43.22 -22.70 -34.31
C ALA A 325 44.26 -23.79 -34.57
N GLU A 326 44.24 -24.89 -33.82
CA GLU A 326 45.09 -26.06 -34.03
C GLU A 326 44.78 -26.74 -35.36
N VAL A 327 43.50 -26.98 -35.69
CA VAL A 327 43.08 -27.53 -36.99
C VAL A 327 43.56 -26.65 -38.14
N ARG A 328 43.38 -25.32 -38.05
CA ARG A 328 43.88 -24.39 -39.09
C ARG A 328 45.39 -24.46 -39.25
N THR A 329 46.13 -24.54 -38.15
CA THR A 329 47.59 -24.61 -38.16
C THR A 329 48.07 -25.93 -38.76
N ALA A 330 47.52 -27.05 -38.30
CA ALA A 330 47.84 -28.39 -38.80
C ALA A 330 47.49 -28.53 -40.29
N SER A 331 46.34 -28.02 -40.73
CA SER A 331 45.94 -28.04 -42.15
C SER A 331 46.91 -27.24 -43.01
N ALA A 332 47.30 -26.03 -42.57
CA ALA A 332 48.28 -25.23 -43.29
C ALA A 332 49.65 -25.91 -43.36
N SER A 333 50.08 -26.61 -42.30
CA SER A 333 51.31 -27.41 -42.31
C SER A 333 51.23 -28.60 -43.28
N VAL A 334 50.11 -29.32 -43.31
CA VAL A 334 49.87 -30.42 -44.26
C VAL A 334 49.92 -29.89 -45.70
N GLU A 335 49.21 -28.80 -46.01
CA GLU A 335 49.20 -28.19 -47.34
C GLU A 335 50.60 -27.74 -47.78
N ALA A 336 51.35 -27.08 -46.89
CA ALA A 336 52.70 -26.61 -47.18
C ALA A 336 53.68 -27.77 -47.43
N LEU A 337 53.63 -28.82 -46.59
CA LEU A 337 54.48 -30.01 -46.75
C LEU A 337 54.11 -30.81 -48.00
N ALA A 338 52.81 -30.94 -48.30
CA ALA A 338 52.35 -31.61 -49.51
C ALA A 338 52.82 -30.89 -50.78
N LEU A 339 52.70 -29.55 -50.82
CA LEU A 339 53.18 -28.74 -51.94
C LEU A 339 54.70 -28.85 -52.10
N ALA A 340 55.46 -28.75 -51.00
CA ALA A 340 56.92 -28.88 -51.03
C ALA A 340 57.38 -30.26 -51.52
N LEU A 341 56.68 -31.34 -51.11
CA LEU A 341 56.98 -32.70 -51.55
C LEU A 341 56.61 -32.91 -53.03
N ASP A 342 55.49 -32.36 -53.50
CA ASP A 342 55.08 -32.42 -54.91
C ASP A 342 56.07 -31.68 -55.83
N GLU A 343 56.50 -30.47 -55.44
CA GLU A 343 57.56 -29.74 -56.14
C GLU A 343 58.88 -30.55 -56.19
N ALA A 344 59.25 -31.21 -55.09
CA ALA A 344 60.44 -32.06 -55.06
C ALA A 344 60.31 -33.27 -56.00
N ARG A 345 59.16 -33.94 -56.02
CA ARG A 345 58.87 -35.07 -56.93
C ARG A 345 58.89 -34.65 -58.40
N SER A 346 58.31 -33.50 -58.72
CA SER A 346 58.29 -32.95 -60.07
C SER A 346 59.72 -32.65 -60.56
N ARG A 347 60.54 -31.98 -59.73
CA ARG A 347 61.97 -31.74 -60.06
C ARG A 347 62.77 -33.02 -60.21
N ALA A 348 62.49 -34.04 -59.39
CA ALA A 348 63.14 -35.35 -59.46
C ALA A 348 62.72 -36.16 -60.71
N GLY A 349 61.77 -35.68 -61.52
CA GLY A 349 61.25 -36.44 -62.66
C GLY A 349 60.52 -37.71 -62.26
N ALA A 350 60.03 -37.78 -61.02
CA ALA A 350 59.44 -38.97 -60.43
C ALA A 350 58.20 -39.44 -61.19
N GLU A 351 57.34 -38.53 -61.64
CA GLU A 351 56.13 -38.85 -62.41
C GLU A 351 56.44 -39.55 -63.74
N HIS A 352 57.48 -39.09 -64.45
CA HIS A 352 57.91 -39.68 -65.72
C HIS A 352 58.56 -41.06 -65.54
N LEU A 353 59.16 -41.29 -64.37
CA LEU A 353 59.84 -42.53 -64.01
C LEU A 353 58.92 -43.55 -63.34
N ALA A 354 57.78 -43.16 -62.80
CA ALA A 354 56.87 -44.03 -62.04
C ALA A 354 56.38 -45.27 -62.80
N GLY A 355 56.31 -45.21 -64.14
CA GLY A 355 55.89 -46.33 -64.99
C GLY A 355 57.00 -47.33 -65.36
N ILE A 356 58.23 -47.12 -64.89
CA ILE A 356 59.39 -47.95 -65.23
C ILE A 356 59.60 -49.03 -64.18
N ASP A 357 59.67 -50.28 -64.63
CA ASP A 357 59.98 -51.43 -63.79
C ASP A 357 61.31 -51.22 -63.04
N GLY A 358 61.27 -51.38 -61.71
CA GLY A 358 62.39 -51.23 -60.78
C GLY A 358 62.60 -49.84 -60.17
N VAL A 359 61.71 -48.88 -60.41
CA VAL A 359 61.68 -47.59 -59.69
C VAL A 359 61.03 -47.77 -58.32
N ILE A 360 61.70 -47.26 -57.28
CA ILE A 360 61.26 -47.41 -55.88
C ILE A 360 60.56 -46.14 -55.39
N GLY A 361 61.11 -44.96 -55.68
CA GLY A 361 60.55 -43.67 -55.26
C GLY A 361 61.60 -42.57 -55.21
N THR A 362 61.24 -41.37 -54.76
CA THR A 362 62.23 -40.32 -54.50
C THR A 362 62.99 -40.60 -53.20
N LEU A 363 64.22 -40.08 -53.06
CA LEU A 363 64.96 -40.25 -51.80
C LEU A 363 64.19 -39.69 -50.59
N LEU A 364 63.52 -38.54 -50.75
CA LEU A 364 62.73 -37.87 -49.70
C LEU A 364 61.49 -38.66 -49.26
N ASP A 365 60.95 -39.54 -50.11
CA ASP A 365 59.83 -40.42 -49.78
C ASP A 365 60.27 -41.66 -48.97
N LEU A 366 61.54 -42.05 -49.10
CA LEU A 366 62.08 -43.31 -48.55
C LEU A 366 62.79 -43.15 -47.21
N VAL A 367 62.95 -41.92 -46.74
CA VAL A 367 63.70 -41.59 -45.53
C VAL A 367 62.83 -40.94 -44.47
N GLU A 368 63.20 -41.22 -43.23
CA GLU A 368 62.72 -40.56 -42.03
C GLU A 368 63.93 -39.91 -41.35
N VAL A 369 63.78 -38.69 -40.86
CA VAL A 369 64.87 -37.92 -40.26
C VAL A 369 64.46 -37.53 -38.85
N ASP A 370 65.35 -37.74 -37.88
CA ASP A 370 65.11 -37.31 -36.50
C ASP A 370 65.01 -35.76 -36.42
N GLU A 371 64.17 -35.24 -35.53
CA GLU A 371 63.96 -33.80 -35.34
C GLU A 371 65.28 -33.06 -35.07
N GLY A 372 65.50 -31.95 -35.78
CA GLY A 372 66.70 -31.13 -35.69
C GLY A 372 67.84 -31.55 -36.62
N PHE A 373 67.70 -32.65 -37.37
CA PHE A 373 68.68 -33.11 -38.35
C PHE A 373 68.22 -32.91 -39.80
N GLU A 374 67.06 -32.31 -40.06
CA GLU A 374 66.47 -32.16 -41.40
C GLU A 374 67.34 -31.27 -42.29
N ALA A 375 67.74 -30.09 -41.79
CA ALA A 375 68.63 -29.18 -42.53
C ALA A 375 70.02 -29.79 -42.73
N ALA A 376 70.50 -30.57 -41.75
CA ALA A 376 71.77 -31.27 -41.81
C ALA A 376 71.75 -32.39 -42.87
N PHE A 377 70.66 -33.16 -42.92
CA PHE A 377 70.41 -34.18 -43.93
C PHE A 377 70.28 -33.56 -45.31
N GLU A 378 69.52 -32.47 -45.44
CA GLU A 378 69.33 -31.76 -46.71
C GLU A 378 70.69 -31.30 -47.27
N ALA A 379 71.48 -30.64 -46.43
CA ALA A 379 72.82 -30.18 -46.79
C ALA A 379 73.77 -31.36 -47.10
N ALA A 380 73.72 -32.44 -46.32
CA ALA A 380 74.60 -33.59 -46.50
C ALA A 380 74.31 -34.34 -47.81
N ALA A 381 73.04 -34.63 -48.09
CA ALA A 381 72.58 -35.33 -49.28
C ALA A 381 72.74 -34.48 -50.55
N GLY A 382 72.61 -33.16 -50.45
CA GLY A 382 72.82 -32.24 -51.57
C GLY A 382 71.96 -32.58 -52.79
N SER A 383 72.56 -32.72 -53.97
CA SER A 383 71.82 -33.04 -55.19
C SER A 383 71.21 -34.46 -55.21
N ALA A 384 71.57 -35.32 -54.26
CA ALA A 384 70.98 -36.64 -54.13
C ALA A 384 69.52 -36.59 -53.64
N LEU A 385 69.09 -35.47 -53.05
CA LEU A 385 67.70 -35.27 -52.60
C LEU A 385 66.71 -35.27 -53.75
N ASP A 386 67.09 -34.68 -54.89
CA ASP A 386 66.28 -34.61 -56.10
C ASP A 386 66.38 -35.91 -56.93
N ALA A 387 66.82 -37.02 -56.32
CA ALA A 387 67.05 -38.27 -57.04
C ALA A 387 65.94 -39.29 -56.84
N VAL A 388 65.66 -40.03 -57.92
CA VAL A 388 64.81 -41.22 -57.89
C VAL A 388 65.67 -42.45 -57.62
N VAL A 389 65.30 -43.18 -56.58
CA VAL A 389 65.94 -44.43 -56.16
C VAL A 389 65.36 -45.59 -56.97
N VAL A 390 66.24 -46.44 -57.50
CA VAL A 390 65.90 -47.62 -58.31
C VAL A 390 66.59 -48.87 -57.77
N SER A 391 65.98 -50.04 -57.95
CA SER A 391 66.37 -51.29 -57.28
C SER A 391 67.71 -51.88 -57.72
N GLY A 392 68.32 -51.40 -58.82
CA GLY A 392 69.61 -51.89 -59.29
C GLY A 392 70.21 -51.11 -60.45
N PRO A 393 71.46 -51.44 -60.85
CA PRO A 393 72.17 -50.72 -61.91
C PRO A 393 71.52 -50.86 -63.30
N ASP A 394 70.88 -51.99 -63.59
CA ASP A 394 70.14 -52.16 -64.86
C ASP A 394 68.86 -51.32 -64.89
N HIS A 395 68.18 -51.18 -63.75
CA HIS A 395 67.04 -50.28 -63.59
C HIS A 395 67.46 -48.81 -63.75
N ALA A 396 68.64 -48.44 -63.21
CA ALA A 396 69.20 -47.11 -63.38
C ALA A 396 69.48 -46.77 -64.85
N ARG A 397 70.01 -47.72 -65.63
CA ARG A 397 70.19 -47.54 -67.08
C ARG A 397 68.87 -47.29 -67.80
N ARG A 398 67.78 -47.98 -67.41
CA ARG A 398 66.44 -47.77 -67.99
C ARG A 398 65.87 -46.41 -67.61
N ALA A 399 65.96 -46.04 -66.34
CA ALA A 399 65.50 -44.74 -65.83
C ALA A 399 66.23 -43.57 -66.50
N LEU A 400 67.56 -43.65 -66.62
CA LEU A 400 68.35 -42.60 -67.29
C LEU A 400 67.99 -42.45 -68.78
N ARG A 401 67.75 -43.55 -69.49
CA ARG A 401 67.27 -43.49 -70.89
C ARG A 401 65.90 -42.84 -71.01
N ALA A 402 64.98 -43.18 -70.11
CA ALA A 402 63.65 -42.56 -70.11
C ALA A 402 63.72 -41.05 -69.84
N LEU A 403 64.60 -40.60 -68.94
CA LEU A 403 64.85 -39.17 -68.72
C LEU A 403 65.45 -38.49 -69.97
N GLU A 404 66.41 -39.15 -70.64
CA GLU A 404 67.02 -38.65 -71.88
C GLU A 404 65.99 -38.51 -73.01
N ASP A 405 65.16 -39.53 -73.22
CA ASP A 405 64.07 -39.53 -74.21
C ASP A 405 63.03 -38.45 -73.89
N GLY A 406 62.75 -38.23 -72.61
CA GLY A 406 61.84 -37.20 -72.11
C GLY A 406 62.45 -35.79 -72.08
N ARG A 407 63.76 -35.63 -72.33
CA ARG A 407 64.54 -34.38 -72.16
C ARG A 407 64.40 -33.77 -70.76
N LEU A 408 64.34 -34.63 -69.75
CA LEU A 408 64.25 -34.23 -68.35
C LEU A 408 65.63 -34.25 -67.70
N SER A 409 65.88 -33.31 -66.79
CA SER A 409 67.11 -33.24 -66.00
C SER A 409 66.80 -33.70 -64.58
N ALA A 410 67.06 -34.97 -64.27
CA ALA A 410 66.85 -35.54 -62.94
C ALA A 410 67.97 -36.49 -62.54
N ALA A 411 68.13 -36.71 -61.24
CA ALA A 411 69.12 -37.62 -60.68
C ALA A 411 68.52 -39.03 -60.45
N VAL A 412 69.36 -40.06 -60.59
CA VAL A 412 68.96 -41.47 -60.36
C VAL A 412 69.98 -42.14 -59.44
N LEU A 413 69.50 -42.81 -58.39
CA LEU A 413 70.33 -43.55 -57.43
C LEU A 413 70.02 -45.04 -57.50
N ALA A 414 71.02 -45.85 -57.82
CA ALA A 414 70.89 -47.31 -57.87
C ALA A 414 71.21 -47.95 -56.52
N LEU A 415 70.31 -48.79 -56.05
CA LEU A 415 70.61 -49.73 -54.98
C LEU A 415 71.58 -50.82 -55.46
N GLY A 416 72.32 -51.43 -54.53
CA GLY A 416 73.26 -52.51 -54.85
C GLY A 416 74.53 -52.08 -55.60
N ALA A 417 74.78 -50.77 -55.78
CA ALA A 417 76.12 -50.30 -56.11
C ALA A 417 77.11 -50.69 -54.97
N GLY A 418 78.40 -50.88 -55.27
CA GLY A 418 79.37 -51.40 -54.31
C GLY A 418 79.46 -50.60 -53.00
N THR A 419 79.85 -51.26 -51.91
CA THR A 419 80.10 -50.59 -50.62
C THR A 419 81.36 -49.73 -50.71
N THR A 420 81.27 -48.50 -50.22
CA THR A 420 82.44 -47.66 -50.00
C THR A 420 82.79 -47.75 -48.51
N ASN A 421 84.04 -48.08 -48.18
CA ASN A 421 84.52 -48.09 -46.80
C ASN A 421 84.78 -46.65 -46.33
N GLN A 422 83.73 -45.82 -46.33
CA GLN A 422 83.79 -44.45 -45.84
C GLN A 422 83.77 -44.48 -44.31
N VAL A 423 84.75 -43.80 -43.71
CA VAL A 423 84.87 -43.71 -42.26
C VAL A 423 84.11 -42.45 -41.81
N SER A 424 83.29 -42.57 -40.77
CA SER A 424 82.64 -41.43 -40.15
C SER A 424 83.68 -40.37 -39.80
N PRO A 425 83.43 -39.08 -40.09
CA PRO A 425 84.33 -38.01 -39.69
C PRO A 425 84.61 -38.10 -38.18
N SER A 426 85.85 -37.90 -37.76
CA SER A 426 86.22 -37.89 -36.33
C SER A 426 85.76 -36.62 -35.61
N VAL A 427 85.01 -35.74 -36.29
CA VAL A 427 84.61 -34.42 -35.80
C VAL A 427 83.15 -34.15 -36.13
N GLY A 428 82.45 -33.49 -35.21
CA GLY A 428 81.01 -33.25 -35.29
C GLY A 428 80.19 -34.47 -34.90
N THR A 429 78.87 -34.31 -34.94
CA THR A 429 77.89 -35.38 -34.72
C THR A 429 77.59 -36.05 -36.06
N PRO A 430 77.81 -37.36 -36.24
CA PRO A 430 77.50 -38.03 -37.51
C PRO A 430 76.03 -37.87 -37.91
N VAL A 431 75.75 -37.53 -39.17
CA VAL A 431 74.36 -37.32 -39.65
C VAL A 431 73.66 -38.65 -39.93
N ARG A 432 74.40 -39.66 -40.43
CA ARG A 432 73.84 -40.96 -40.85
C ARG A 432 72.96 -41.68 -39.81
N PRO A 433 73.30 -41.74 -38.51
CA PRO A 433 72.47 -42.43 -37.50
C PRO A 433 71.07 -41.80 -37.30
N HIS A 434 70.91 -40.53 -37.69
CA HIS A 434 69.68 -39.75 -37.53
C HIS A 434 68.79 -39.76 -38.78
N VAL A 435 69.16 -40.53 -39.80
CA VAL A 435 68.38 -40.72 -41.03
C VAL A 435 68.11 -42.21 -41.20
N ARG A 436 66.84 -42.61 -41.23
CA ARG A 436 66.42 -44.01 -41.28
C ARG A 436 65.61 -44.28 -42.53
N THR A 437 65.59 -45.55 -42.94
CA THR A 437 64.68 -45.98 -44.02
C THR A 437 63.26 -46.04 -43.46
N ARG A 438 62.28 -45.51 -44.21
CA ARG A 438 60.87 -45.53 -43.82
C ARG A 438 60.34 -46.98 -43.77
N LEU A 439 59.67 -47.33 -42.67
CA LEU A 439 59.23 -48.71 -42.37
C LEU A 439 58.05 -49.21 -43.22
N ASP A 440 57.24 -48.32 -43.80
CA ASP A 440 56.04 -48.68 -44.59
C ASP A 440 56.34 -49.12 -46.04
N VAL A 441 57.60 -49.12 -46.45
CA VAL A 441 58.00 -49.61 -47.77
C VAL A 441 58.07 -51.14 -47.70
N GLU A 442 57.01 -51.83 -48.12
CA GLU A 442 56.83 -53.30 -48.09
C GLU A 442 58.16 -54.07 -48.22
N ASP A 443 58.52 -54.84 -47.18
CA ASP A 443 59.41 -56.03 -47.07
C ASP A 443 60.59 -56.27 -48.07
N GLY A 444 61.02 -55.29 -48.86
CA GLY A 444 61.64 -55.58 -50.15
C GLY A 444 62.66 -54.60 -50.70
N VAL A 445 63.00 -53.51 -50.00
CA VAL A 445 64.05 -52.59 -50.47
C VAL A 445 65.34 -52.79 -49.68
N VAL A 446 65.86 -54.02 -49.74
CA VAL A 446 67.19 -54.37 -49.23
C VAL A 446 68.23 -53.50 -49.95
N GLY A 447 68.76 -52.50 -49.25
CA GLY A 447 69.86 -51.66 -49.76
C GLY A 447 69.70 -50.14 -49.62
N VAL A 448 68.55 -49.61 -49.18
CA VAL A 448 68.42 -48.16 -48.90
C VAL A 448 69.39 -47.73 -47.81
N ASP A 449 69.52 -48.50 -46.72
CA ASP A 449 70.50 -48.20 -45.69
C ASP A 449 71.94 -48.16 -46.21
N GLY A 450 72.30 -49.06 -47.14
CA GLY A 450 73.61 -49.04 -47.79
C GLY A 450 73.80 -47.86 -48.75
N LEU A 451 72.72 -47.34 -49.35
CA LEU A 451 72.72 -46.09 -50.11
C LEU A 451 72.92 -44.90 -49.16
N LEU A 452 72.20 -44.84 -48.04
CA LEU A 452 72.34 -43.81 -47.02
C LEU A 452 73.74 -43.82 -46.39
N ASP A 453 74.32 -45.00 -46.13
CA ASP A 453 75.70 -45.13 -45.64
C ASP A 453 76.69 -44.50 -46.63
N ARG A 454 76.47 -44.68 -47.94
CA ARG A 454 77.33 -44.07 -48.97
C ARG A 454 77.13 -42.56 -49.10
N LEU A 455 75.89 -42.09 -48.96
CA LEU A 455 75.54 -40.68 -49.11
C LEU A 455 75.91 -39.84 -47.89
N LEU A 456 75.73 -40.39 -46.70
CA LEU A 456 75.79 -39.65 -45.43
C LEU A 456 76.90 -40.16 -44.48
N GLY A 457 77.53 -41.29 -44.77
CA GLY A 457 78.55 -41.88 -43.88
C GLY A 457 79.77 -40.98 -43.66
N HIS A 458 80.03 -40.04 -44.57
CA HIS A 458 81.09 -39.05 -44.50
C HIS A 458 80.60 -37.66 -44.02
N ALA A 459 79.32 -37.54 -43.61
CA ALA A 459 78.71 -36.28 -43.21
C ALA A 459 78.58 -36.14 -41.69
N ALA A 460 78.93 -34.98 -41.15
CA ALA A 460 78.81 -34.66 -39.73
C ALA A 460 78.26 -33.25 -39.50
N LEU A 461 77.34 -33.13 -38.55
CA LEU A 461 76.77 -31.88 -38.06
C LEU A 461 77.73 -31.20 -37.09
N VAL A 462 78.02 -29.93 -37.33
CA VAL A 462 78.90 -29.09 -36.51
C VAL A 462 78.13 -27.84 -36.12
N ASP A 463 77.76 -27.75 -34.85
CA ASP A 463 77.16 -26.55 -34.26
C ASP A 463 78.27 -25.65 -33.72
N ALA A 464 78.83 -24.81 -34.59
CA ALA A 464 79.88 -23.85 -34.27
C ALA A 464 79.79 -22.62 -35.19
N PRO A 465 80.42 -21.48 -34.82
CA PRO A 465 80.52 -20.32 -35.69
C PRO A 465 81.13 -20.67 -37.06
N LEU A 466 80.64 -20.02 -38.12
CA LEU A 466 81.02 -20.32 -39.51
C LEU A 466 82.54 -20.36 -39.73
N THR A 467 83.29 -19.47 -39.08
CA THR A 467 84.76 -19.42 -39.14
C THR A 467 85.42 -20.71 -38.62
N GLU A 468 84.89 -21.28 -37.55
CA GLU A 468 85.40 -22.53 -36.97
C GLU A 468 85.05 -23.74 -37.84
N VAL A 469 83.85 -23.74 -38.44
CA VAL A 469 83.41 -24.77 -39.39
C VAL A 469 84.30 -24.77 -40.63
N VAL A 470 84.67 -23.59 -41.14
CA VAL A 470 85.60 -23.41 -42.26
C VAL A 470 86.99 -23.95 -41.92
N ASP A 471 87.54 -23.58 -40.77
CA ASP A 471 88.85 -24.09 -40.32
C ASP A 471 88.83 -25.61 -40.17
N LEU A 472 87.71 -26.16 -39.71
CA LEU A 472 87.54 -27.59 -39.57
C LEU A 472 87.44 -28.30 -40.92
N ALA A 473 86.72 -27.73 -41.89
CA ALA A 473 86.62 -28.25 -43.26
C ALA A 473 87.98 -28.27 -43.97
N LEU A 474 88.84 -27.28 -43.71
CA LEU A 474 90.21 -27.25 -44.26
C LEU A 474 91.11 -28.34 -43.66
N ARG A 475 90.89 -28.71 -42.39
CA ARG A 475 91.65 -29.77 -41.72
C ARG A 475 91.18 -31.18 -42.09
N HIS A 476 89.91 -31.32 -42.49
CA HIS A 476 89.28 -32.58 -42.89
C HIS A 476 88.67 -32.46 -44.29
N PRO A 477 89.49 -32.30 -45.35
CA PRO A 477 89.01 -32.06 -46.71
C PRO A 477 88.15 -33.20 -47.29
N GLU A 478 88.27 -34.40 -46.73
CA GLU A 478 87.48 -35.58 -47.07
C GLU A 478 86.09 -35.63 -46.43
N ALA A 479 85.84 -34.84 -45.37
CA ALA A 479 84.57 -34.83 -44.65
C ALA A 479 83.56 -33.86 -45.28
N VAL A 480 82.27 -34.14 -45.13
CA VAL A 480 81.19 -33.19 -45.40
C VAL A 480 80.69 -32.66 -44.05
N LEU A 481 81.06 -31.43 -43.74
CA LEU A 481 80.59 -30.77 -42.53
C LEU A 481 79.34 -29.96 -42.85
N VAL A 482 78.30 -30.14 -42.05
CA VAL A 482 77.05 -29.41 -42.19
C VAL A 482 76.73 -28.64 -40.91
N THR A 483 76.06 -27.50 -41.01
CA THR A 483 75.64 -26.70 -39.85
C THR A 483 74.15 -26.91 -39.56
N PRO A 484 73.66 -26.56 -38.35
CA PRO A 484 72.21 -26.57 -38.07
C PRO A 484 71.40 -25.69 -39.01
N SER A 485 72.02 -24.67 -39.61
CA SER A 485 71.41 -23.78 -40.60
C SER A 485 71.37 -24.37 -42.02
N GLY A 486 71.88 -25.59 -42.22
CA GLY A 486 71.94 -26.25 -43.53
C GLY A 486 73.09 -25.78 -44.42
N ASP A 487 74.14 -25.15 -43.86
CA ASP A 487 75.37 -24.88 -44.61
C ASP A 487 76.12 -26.19 -44.85
N ARG A 488 76.91 -26.26 -45.92
CA ARG A 488 77.64 -27.46 -46.32
C ARG A 488 79.08 -27.12 -46.70
N PHE A 489 80.03 -27.84 -46.12
CA PHE A 489 81.46 -27.70 -46.38
C PHE A 489 82.05 -29.08 -46.70
N GLY A 490 82.34 -29.35 -47.97
CA GLY A 490 82.92 -30.63 -48.37
C GLY A 490 83.69 -30.58 -49.68
N PRO A 491 84.20 -31.72 -50.16
CA PRO A 491 85.13 -31.80 -51.28
C PRO A 491 84.53 -31.33 -52.62
N SER A 492 83.21 -31.42 -52.77
CA SER A 492 82.47 -30.95 -53.95
C SER A 492 82.16 -29.43 -53.94
N GLY A 493 82.70 -28.69 -52.97
CA GLY A 493 82.47 -27.25 -52.81
C GLY A 493 81.71 -26.91 -51.52
N TRP A 494 81.73 -25.61 -51.19
CA TRP A 494 81.11 -25.07 -49.98
C TRP A 494 79.88 -24.24 -50.35
N ARG A 495 78.83 -24.37 -49.55
CA ARG A 495 77.53 -23.74 -49.75
C ARG A 495 77.04 -23.19 -48.42
N VAL A 496 76.53 -21.96 -48.43
CA VAL A 496 75.90 -21.33 -47.27
C VAL A 496 74.41 -21.20 -47.57
N GLY A 497 73.58 -21.59 -46.61
CA GLY A 497 72.12 -21.67 -46.71
C GLY A 497 71.64 -23.01 -47.30
N GLY A 498 70.70 -23.64 -46.60
CA GLY A 498 69.86 -24.71 -47.15
C GLY A 498 68.81 -24.16 -48.11
N ASP A 499 68.32 -25.00 -49.04
CA ASP A 499 67.25 -24.60 -49.96
C ASP A 499 65.85 -24.74 -49.33
N GLY A 500 65.75 -25.23 -48.08
CA GLY A 500 64.48 -25.48 -47.39
C GLY A 500 63.67 -26.60 -48.05
N ARG A 501 64.33 -27.49 -48.77
CA ARG A 501 63.72 -28.57 -49.59
C ARG A 501 63.54 -29.88 -48.82
N GLY A 502 63.91 -29.93 -47.54
CA GLY A 502 63.88 -31.13 -46.70
C GLY A 502 62.49 -31.64 -46.28
N ALA A 503 61.40 -31.30 -46.97
CA ALA A 503 60.09 -31.89 -46.69
C ALA A 503 60.11 -33.39 -47.03
N THR A 504 60.08 -34.24 -46.01
CA THR A 504 60.07 -35.70 -46.17
C THR A 504 58.63 -36.23 -46.18
N GLY A 505 58.42 -37.41 -46.78
CA GLY A 505 57.12 -38.09 -46.69
C GLY A 505 56.73 -38.44 -45.25
N ALA A 506 57.69 -38.65 -44.36
CA ALA A 506 57.44 -38.92 -42.94
C ALA A 506 56.85 -37.69 -42.22
N ALA A 507 57.42 -36.51 -42.44
CA ALA A 507 56.92 -35.26 -41.86
C ALA A 507 55.49 -34.93 -42.33
N LEU A 508 55.15 -35.22 -43.60
CA LEU A 508 53.79 -35.06 -44.11
C LEU A 508 52.80 -35.98 -43.38
N VAL A 509 53.12 -37.27 -43.23
CA VAL A 509 52.24 -38.24 -42.54
C VAL A 509 52.08 -37.89 -41.07
N GLU A 510 53.14 -37.39 -40.41
CA GLU A 510 53.02 -36.90 -39.04
C GLU A 510 52.12 -35.66 -38.95
N ALA A 511 52.22 -34.72 -39.89
CA ALA A 511 51.33 -33.56 -39.95
C ALA A 511 49.87 -33.95 -40.22
N GLU A 512 49.63 -34.95 -41.07
CA GLU A 512 48.29 -35.52 -41.32
C GLU A 512 47.71 -36.18 -40.06
N ALA A 513 48.54 -36.90 -39.29
CA ALA A 513 48.11 -37.48 -38.01
C ALA A 513 47.74 -36.38 -37.00
N ARG A 514 48.58 -35.34 -36.87
CA ARG A 514 48.26 -34.18 -36.01
C ARG A 514 46.98 -33.47 -36.43
N LEU A 515 46.72 -33.35 -37.74
CA LEU A 515 45.46 -32.77 -38.25
C LEU A 515 44.25 -33.64 -37.87
N ALA A 516 44.38 -34.97 -37.97
CA ALA A 516 43.32 -35.89 -37.56
C ALA A 516 43.03 -35.77 -36.06
N ASP A 517 44.06 -35.74 -35.20
CA ASP A 517 43.93 -35.55 -33.76
C ASP A 517 43.28 -34.20 -33.41
N ALA A 518 43.72 -33.11 -34.05
CA ALA A 518 43.12 -31.79 -33.88
C ALA A 518 41.64 -31.76 -34.32
N GLY A 519 41.29 -32.50 -35.37
CA GLY A 519 39.90 -32.65 -35.83
C GLY A 519 39.00 -33.37 -34.82
N VAL A 520 39.53 -34.40 -34.13
CA VAL A 520 38.80 -35.08 -33.05
C VAL A 520 38.58 -34.13 -31.87
N GLU A 521 39.61 -33.41 -31.44
CA GLU A 521 39.50 -32.43 -30.35
C GLU A 521 38.51 -31.31 -30.69
N GLN A 522 38.46 -30.83 -31.95
CA GLN A 522 37.49 -29.83 -32.39
C GLN A 522 36.05 -30.33 -32.22
N VAL A 523 35.75 -31.57 -32.62
CA VAL A 523 34.42 -32.17 -32.48
C VAL A 523 34.06 -32.35 -31.01
N ASP A 524 34.99 -32.82 -30.19
CA ASP A 524 34.77 -33.02 -28.75
C ASP A 524 34.59 -31.70 -27.99
N ALA A 525 35.37 -30.68 -28.33
CA ALA A 525 35.23 -29.33 -27.80
C ALA A 525 33.88 -28.71 -28.18
N ALA A 526 33.45 -28.84 -29.44
CA ALA A 526 32.14 -28.36 -29.91
C ALA A 526 30.99 -29.07 -29.17
N ALA A 527 31.04 -30.40 -29.07
CA ALA A 527 30.03 -31.16 -28.33
C ALA A 527 30.03 -30.81 -26.82
N SER A 528 31.18 -30.50 -26.23
CA SER A 528 31.27 -30.00 -24.86
C SER A 528 30.66 -28.61 -24.71
N PHE A 529 30.86 -27.72 -25.69
CA PHE A 529 30.30 -26.39 -25.69
C PHE A 529 28.78 -26.45 -25.77
N ASP A 530 28.21 -27.23 -26.69
CA ASP A 530 26.75 -27.39 -26.84
C ASP A 530 26.09 -27.89 -25.54
N ARG A 531 26.71 -28.87 -24.86
CA ARG A 531 26.23 -29.35 -23.55
C ARG A 531 26.28 -28.26 -22.49
N CYS A 532 27.34 -27.46 -22.46
CA CYS A 532 27.45 -26.34 -21.52
C CYS A 532 26.45 -25.23 -21.84
N GLU A 533 26.20 -24.93 -23.12
CA GLU A 533 25.21 -23.95 -23.55
C GLU A 533 23.80 -24.37 -23.09
N GLN A 534 23.40 -25.61 -23.36
CA GLN A 534 22.12 -26.15 -22.88
C GLN A 534 22.01 -26.08 -21.35
N GLY A 535 23.09 -26.40 -20.63
CA GLY A 535 23.13 -26.28 -19.18
C GLY A 535 23.00 -24.83 -18.68
N THR A 536 23.57 -23.86 -19.40
CA THR A 536 23.40 -22.43 -19.11
C THR A 536 21.94 -22.01 -19.33
N THR A 537 21.33 -22.36 -20.46
CA THR A 537 19.93 -22.03 -20.73
C THR A 537 18.99 -22.60 -19.67
N GLN A 538 19.19 -23.85 -19.26
CA GLN A 538 18.39 -24.47 -18.19
C GLN A 538 18.54 -23.73 -16.85
N ALA A 539 19.75 -23.32 -16.49
CA ALA A 539 19.99 -22.58 -15.26
C ALA A 539 19.38 -21.17 -15.30
N ASP A 540 19.48 -20.48 -16.44
CA ASP A 540 18.84 -19.18 -16.66
C ASP A 540 17.31 -19.27 -16.59
N ASP A 541 16.72 -20.34 -17.14
CA ASP A 541 15.28 -20.62 -17.05
C ASP A 541 14.83 -20.87 -15.60
N GLU A 542 15.65 -21.55 -14.78
CA GLU A 542 15.39 -21.74 -13.35
C GLU A 542 15.42 -20.41 -12.59
N VAL A 543 16.40 -19.55 -12.85
CA VAL A 543 16.48 -18.19 -12.28
C VAL A 543 15.22 -17.41 -12.66
N ALA A 544 14.85 -17.40 -13.94
CA ALA A 544 13.65 -16.71 -14.41
C ALA A 544 12.37 -17.26 -13.78
N ARG A 545 12.29 -18.57 -13.52
CA ARG A 545 11.16 -19.19 -12.84
C ARG A 545 11.04 -18.72 -11.39
N TYR A 546 12.12 -18.75 -10.62
CA TYR A 546 12.08 -18.34 -9.22
C TYR A 546 11.85 -16.84 -9.05
N ASN A 547 12.43 -16.00 -9.93
CA ASN A 547 12.14 -14.56 -9.94
C ASN A 547 10.66 -14.29 -10.22
N ARG A 548 10.02 -14.97 -11.20
CA ARG A 548 8.58 -14.86 -11.42
C ARG A 548 7.75 -15.25 -10.19
N MET A 549 8.15 -16.32 -9.49
CA MET A 549 7.47 -16.74 -8.27
C MET A 549 7.61 -15.69 -7.16
N LEU A 550 8.77 -15.04 -7.05
CA LEU A 550 9.03 -13.98 -6.08
C LEU A 550 8.22 -12.71 -6.41
N ASP A 551 8.24 -12.28 -7.67
CA ASP A 551 7.43 -11.13 -8.15
C ASP A 551 5.92 -11.37 -7.91
N GLU A 552 5.43 -12.59 -8.15
CA GLU A 552 4.04 -12.94 -7.87
C GLU A 552 3.72 -12.93 -6.37
N HIS A 553 4.65 -13.36 -5.53
CA HIS A 553 4.50 -13.34 -4.07
C HIS A 553 4.47 -11.89 -3.57
N ASP A 554 5.44 -11.06 -3.98
CA ASP A 554 5.52 -9.63 -3.66
C ASP A 554 4.25 -8.90 -4.10
N GLY A 555 3.77 -9.17 -5.32
CA GLY A 555 2.54 -8.61 -5.85
C GLY A 555 1.31 -8.95 -4.99
N ARG A 556 1.19 -10.22 -4.56
CA ARG A 556 0.12 -10.64 -3.63
C ARG A 556 0.27 -10.01 -2.26
N PHE A 557 1.50 -9.91 -1.75
CA PHE A 557 1.79 -9.32 -0.44
C PHE A 557 1.45 -7.83 -0.38
N ILE A 558 1.84 -7.07 -1.40
CA ILE A 558 1.50 -5.65 -1.55
C ILE A 558 -0.01 -5.48 -1.65
N ALA A 559 -0.68 -6.26 -2.51
CA ALA A 559 -2.13 -6.17 -2.69
C ALA A 559 -2.89 -6.48 -1.38
N ALA A 560 -2.46 -7.50 -0.63
CA ALA A 560 -3.04 -7.84 0.67
C ALA A 560 -2.79 -6.74 1.72
N THR A 561 -1.60 -6.13 1.73
CA THR A 561 -1.25 -5.03 2.62
C THR A 561 -2.12 -3.79 2.34
N GLU A 562 -2.27 -3.41 1.07
CA GLU A 562 -3.12 -2.28 0.68
C GLU A 562 -4.60 -2.56 0.99
N ALA A 563 -5.08 -3.79 0.73
CA ALA A 563 -6.44 -4.19 1.07
C ALA A 563 -6.67 -4.11 2.59
N LEU A 564 -5.72 -4.56 3.40
CA LEU A 564 -5.78 -4.47 4.86
C LEU A 564 -5.83 -3.01 5.33
N GLN A 565 -5.03 -2.11 4.74
CA GLN A 565 -5.06 -0.69 5.06
C GLN A 565 -6.42 -0.04 4.72
N ARG A 566 -6.99 -0.35 3.55
CA ARG A 566 -8.32 0.13 3.15
C ARG A 566 -9.41 -0.35 4.11
N LEU A 567 -9.40 -1.64 4.46
CA LEU A 567 -10.35 -2.21 5.41
C LEU A 567 -10.21 -1.62 6.82
N GLN A 568 -8.99 -1.31 7.27
CA GLN A 568 -8.77 -0.66 8.57
C GLN A 568 -9.38 0.75 8.63
N VAL A 569 -9.28 1.52 7.53
CA VAL A 569 -9.94 2.84 7.43
C VAL A 569 -11.46 2.67 7.43
N GLU A 570 -12.00 1.78 6.60
CA GLU A 570 -13.44 1.53 6.53
C GLU A 570 -14.03 1.06 7.88
N ARG A 571 -13.31 0.18 8.58
CA ARG A 571 -13.69 -0.26 9.93
C ARG A 571 -13.70 0.89 10.93
N ARG A 572 -12.73 1.81 10.86
CA ARG A 572 -12.68 2.98 11.76
C ARG A 572 -13.86 3.92 11.50
N ASP A 573 -14.21 4.13 10.23
CA ASP A 573 -15.33 4.99 9.84
C ASP A 573 -16.66 4.38 10.30
N LEU A 574 -16.87 3.07 10.06
CA LEU A 574 -18.05 2.35 10.56
C LEU A 574 -18.13 2.31 12.08
N ALA A 575 -17.01 2.15 12.77
CA ALA A 575 -16.98 2.19 14.24
C ALA A 575 -17.41 3.58 14.76
N THR A 576 -16.93 4.65 14.13
CA THR A 576 -17.30 6.03 14.47
C THR A 576 -18.79 6.30 14.21
N GLU A 577 -19.32 5.85 13.06
CA GLU A 577 -20.75 5.96 12.74
C GLU A 577 -21.61 5.16 13.74
N SER A 578 -21.21 3.93 14.05
CA SER A 578 -21.92 3.06 14.98
C SER A 578 -21.93 3.62 16.41
N GLU A 579 -20.82 4.21 16.87
CA GLU A 579 -20.74 4.89 18.17
C GLU A 579 -21.66 6.13 18.22
N GLY A 580 -21.71 6.93 17.15
CA GLY A 580 -22.62 8.06 17.03
C GLY A 580 -24.09 7.63 17.08
N LEU A 581 -24.44 6.56 16.36
CA LEU A 581 -25.80 6.00 16.37
C LEU A 581 -26.17 5.37 17.72
N ARG A 582 -25.24 4.66 18.38
CA ARG A 582 -25.45 4.13 19.74
C ARG A 582 -25.76 5.23 20.74
N THR A 583 -24.99 6.32 20.68
CA THR A 583 -25.22 7.50 21.53
C THR A 583 -26.61 8.07 21.29
N ARG A 584 -27.00 8.24 20.01
CA ARG A 584 -28.32 8.76 19.66
C ARG A 584 -29.47 7.84 20.08
N VAL A 585 -29.32 6.53 19.93
CA VAL A 585 -30.29 5.55 20.42
C VAL A 585 -30.44 5.65 21.94
N GLY A 586 -29.32 5.78 22.67
CA GLY A 586 -29.34 5.99 24.13
C GLY A 586 -30.08 7.26 24.56
N GLU A 587 -29.87 8.38 23.86
CA GLU A 587 -30.62 9.63 24.09
C GLU A 587 -32.12 9.46 23.86
N LEU A 588 -32.51 8.77 22.78
CA LEU A 588 -33.91 8.51 22.47
C LEU A 588 -34.55 7.56 23.48
N ASP A 589 -33.83 6.54 23.96
CA ASP A 589 -34.33 5.64 25.00
C ASP A 589 -34.55 6.38 26.34
N GLN A 590 -33.64 7.29 26.71
CA GLN A 590 -33.84 8.14 27.89
C GLN A 590 -35.07 9.04 27.75
N ARG A 591 -35.20 9.75 26.61
CA ARG A 591 -36.38 10.59 26.33
C ARG A 591 -37.68 9.77 26.33
N LEU A 592 -37.65 8.58 25.74
CA LEU A 592 -38.81 7.68 25.71
C LEU A 592 -39.19 7.24 27.13
N ALA A 593 -38.22 6.99 28.02
CA ALA A 593 -38.48 6.66 29.42
C ALA A 593 -39.12 7.84 30.16
N ASP A 594 -38.60 9.05 29.99
CA ASP A 594 -39.12 10.26 30.62
C ASP A 594 -40.54 10.59 30.14
N ASP A 595 -40.78 10.58 28.82
CA ASP A 595 -42.10 10.84 28.23
C ASP A 595 -43.13 9.77 28.68
N ARG A 596 -42.74 8.48 28.75
CA ARG A 596 -43.63 7.41 29.25
C ARG A 596 -43.98 7.56 30.71
N LEU A 597 -43.02 7.96 31.54
CA LEU A 597 -43.27 8.23 32.95
C LEU A 597 -44.27 9.38 33.11
N ARG A 598 -44.10 10.46 32.34
CA ARG A 598 -45.04 11.59 32.34
C ARG A 598 -46.43 11.23 31.82
N VAL A 599 -46.51 10.41 30.77
CA VAL A 599 -47.80 9.87 30.27
C VAL A 599 -48.49 9.07 31.37
N THR A 600 -47.76 8.21 32.07
CA THR A 600 -48.31 7.39 33.16
C THR A 600 -48.83 8.27 34.31
N GLU A 601 -48.06 9.29 34.72
CA GLU A 601 -48.47 10.24 35.77
C GLU A 601 -49.76 10.99 35.38
N LEU A 602 -49.84 11.48 34.14
CA LEU A 602 -51.02 12.19 33.64
C LEU A 602 -52.23 11.26 33.46
N ASP A 603 -52.03 10.03 32.99
CA ASP A 603 -53.10 9.03 32.88
C ASP A 603 -53.67 8.64 34.26
N GLU A 604 -52.85 8.58 35.31
CA GLU A 604 -53.30 8.33 36.68
C GLU A 604 -54.07 9.52 37.29
N ARG A 605 -53.67 10.76 36.95
CA ARG A 605 -54.27 11.99 37.50
C ARG A 605 -55.52 12.45 36.75
N LEU A 606 -55.64 12.14 35.46
CA LEU A 606 -56.71 12.60 34.60
C LEU A 606 -58.11 12.23 35.12
N PRO A 607 -58.41 10.99 35.57
CA PRO A 607 -59.75 10.63 36.05
C PRO A 607 -60.23 11.46 37.23
N ALA A 608 -59.32 11.84 38.15
CA ALA A 608 -59.65 12.70 39.27
C ALA A 608 -59.95 14.14 38.81
N LEU A 609 -59.16 14.67 37.89
CA LEU A 609 -59.39 15.99 37.30
C LEU A 609 -60.70 16.05 36.48
N GLU A 610 -61.05 14.96 35.78
CA GLU A 610 -62.31 14.83 35.05
C GLU A 610 -63.52 14.78 35.99
N ALA A 611 -63.42 14.02 37.09
CA ALA A 611 -64.47 13.99 38.11
C ALA A 611 -64.67 15.36 38.79
N ASP A 612 -63.57 16.07 39.07
CA ASP A 612 -63.59 17.42 39.63
C ASP A 612 -64.22 18.45 38.65
N GLU A 613 -63.91 18.35 37.34
CA GLU A 613 -64.54 19.17 36.30
C GLU A 613 -66.04 18.84 36.13
N GLU A 614 -66.42 17.56 36.09
CA GLU A 614 -67.82 17.13 35.99
C GLU A 614 -68.64 17.61 37.18
N ALA A 615 -68.10 17.49 38.41
CA ALA A 615 -68.73 18.00 39.61
C ALA A 615 -68.93 19.53 39.56
N SER A 616 -67.95 20.28 39.01
CA SER A 616 -68.05 21.73 38.82
C SER A 616 -69.09 22.10 37.74
N VAL A 617 -69.14 21.37 36.62
CA VAL A 617 -70.15 21.58 35.55
C VAL A 617 -71.56 21.23 36.04
N GLU A 618 -71.72 20.16 36.82
CA GLU A 618 -73.01 19.77 37.40
C GLU A 618 -73.48 20.75 38.47
N ALA A 619 -72.56 21.26 39.30
CA ALA A 619 -72.84 22.38 40.20
C ALA A 619 -73.28 23.63 39.39
N GLY A 620 -72.62 23.94 38.28
CA GLY A 620 -73.03 25.00 37.36
C GLY A 620 -74.41 24.84 36.74
N ARG A 621 -74.76 23.62 36.32
CA ARG A 621 -76.11 23.32 35.82
C ARG A 621 -77.17 23.46 36.91
N ARG A 622 -76.89 22.99 38.13
CA ARG A 622 -77.80 23.14 39.28
C ARG A 622 -78.01 24.62 39.63
N MET A 623 -76.95 25.43 39.62
CA MET A 623 -77.04 26.88 39.84
C MET A 623 -77.88 27.56 38.76
N ASN A 624 -77.63 27.25 37.48
CA ASN A 624 -78.37 27.85 36.37
C ASN A 624 -79.84 27.42 36.35
N ALA A 625 -80.16 26.17 36.69
CA ALA A 625 -81.54 25.71 36.82
C ALA A 625 -82.27 26.41 37.99
N ALA A 626 -81.61 26.56 39.14
CA ALA A 626 -82.16 27.30 40.27
C ALA A 626 -82.38 28.78 39.93
N ARG A 627 -81.46 29.39 39.15
CA ARG A 627 -81.61 30.75 38.63
C ARG A 627 -82.76 30.88 37.62
N ALA A 628 -82.90 29.92 36.70
CA ALA A 628 -83.98 29.92 35.70
C ALA A 628 -85.36 29.78 36.36
N LEU A 629 -85.51 28.92 37.37
CA LEU A 629 -86.75 28.80 38.17
C LEU A 629 -87.08 30.10 38.90
N LEU A 630 -86.05 30.81 39.39
CA LEU A 630 -86.22 32.10 40.05
C LEU A 630 -86.59 33.22 39.07
N GLU A 631 -86.02 33.20 37.86
CA GLU A 631 -86.37 34.10 36.76
C GLU A 631 -87.77 33.80 36.21
N GLU A 632 -88.18 32.54 36.10
CA GLU A 632 -89.54 32.12 35.72
C GLU A 632 -90.57 32.57 36.76
N ARG A 633 -90.31 32.35 38.06
CA ARG A 633 -91.15 32.90 39.15
C ARG A 633 -91.20 34.43 39.11
N SER A 634 -90.06 35.09 38.88
CA SER A 634 -90.00 36.55 38.72
C SER A 634 -90.79 37.04 37.50
N ALA A 635 -90.79 36.28 36.40
CA ALA A 635 -91.54 36.59 35.18
C ALA A 635 -93.04 36.32 35.34
N THR A 636 -93.42 35.28 36.09
CA THR A 636 -94.83 34.97 36.39
C THR A 636 -95.46 36.05 37.29
N ILE A 637 -94.69 36.51 38.28
CA ILE A 637 -95.08 37.65 39.13
C ILE A 637 -95.04 38.95 38.33
N GLY A 638 -94.08 39.11 37.42
CA GLY A 638 -94.04 40.22 36.45
C GLY A 638 -95.25 40.25 35.51
N ALA A 639 -95.71 39.10 35.02
CA ALA A 639 -96.92 38.98 34.20
C ALA A 639 -98.19 39.34 34.98
N SER A 640 -98.17 39.11 36.30
CA SER A 640 -99.22 39.52 37.25
C SER A 640 -99.19 41.02 37.61
N ARG A 641 -98.16 41.76 37.15
CA ARG A 641 -98.08 43.23 37.20
C ARG A 641 -98.69 43.90 35.96
N THR A 642 -98.92 43.15 34.89
CA THR A 642 -99.16 43.66 33.54
C THR A 642 -100.48 43.19 32.91
N GLY A 643 -101.26 42.39 33.63
CA GLY A 643 -102.61 41.97 33.23
C GLY A 643 -103.43 41.71 34.47
#